data_AF-A0A8H4JGX6-F1
#
_entry.id   AF-A0A8H4JGX6-F1
#
_cell.length_a   1.000
_cell.length_b   1.000
_cell.length_c   1.000
_cell.angle_alpha   90.00
_cell.angle_beta   90.00
_cell.angle_gamma   90.00
#
_symmetry.space_group_name_H-M   'P 1'
#
loop_
_entity.id
_entity.type
_entity.pdbx_description
1 polymer ?
#
loop_
_entity_poly.entity_id
_entity_poly.type
_entity_poly.pdbx_seq_one_letter_code
_entity_poly.pdbx_strand_id
1 'polypeptide(L)'
;MTLKVGIIGAGIGGLSAAIALRRTGAQVEVFERSNFKDEIGAAITITPNGMRVLRHFGFDPTTARGVQNKQMRMVHPQTLGDLVVENFSQVEDDYGAPFMFFHRVDLHTALKEMALSSDERYPGPPVVIHNGHSVTSLDCERATIVLDNEETFEKDLVVVADGVRTKLIDEITQKDVPLEDIGSSFYRCLIPFSEVNKTPDLEAIFKNQDPGFWVPFDLSTGTFLVTYPCRDGKMLNVAFRHKTKAENEHAVDWNTDTSVQDITAMVGGFNPLVAKLFSLSTSVSVHKLFRREPLETYTRGKAAIIGDAAHPIQPTHAQGAVLAIEEAAALEALFKDMQHPGKVAERLSLYNDILKRHIHVTQLLSDAQPGISSVLRKRAEDIWGDGIFPPEAMNFTKPIREFFYAWDVMEEAEKGKEMLALIWGRPADVALDCVRGHLPGISKAFFNDETEEKLKVEELVITELEECLKIETSEQEAIFELFMDTKVNGFEPVGEGLCACYRVGRYTNSRQTFERAKEWLSECVTEHACPSPITAGVPLPKRLIQVEGALEDPVRLIETRGDEFPYVCLSHRWGDPIHKQLKTTTRTVESHMNKIEWVDLPATFRDAVTVCRSMDVKYLWIDSLCILQSFAEIIPDELEVTRQDFAQENSAMARTYQNSHFTISADLSDHMDSGFFSRDPVDEYRKEVTTNNGNQAFCYIRKRLNHYGEDVPSLETRGWTLQEFLLPPRVLHFGKFDIAWRCKTRITCECRHIDRQETKQDPWHRFHRTEFAARPPPNYSIGALEWWHQIIHSYTSRQLTNPADKLPALSGLAQQRKQVRGGVYLAGLWQDSLPHDLCWYYDKYYMPILGSVGHRPPYYRAPSWSWAAVDTDSECSWWWPGKIDLYSITPIGEPKQACVILEVSCEPATTDPTGEVRSGFLDIKTSLTSAEICRDSEERVSWTIHRLDPSLRKRFFKPDCVLEDDGLKFGDQIFCAPIAGTKCSSGVDCACLALKQIDGNIYQRVGFCIIGTNRADLHDDTTVSDLEDFAWPGSEHVQIRIV
;
A
#
# COMPACT_ATOMS: atom_id res chain seq x y z
N MET A 1 -28.73 31.05 -12.77
CA MET A 1 -28.04 32.32 -13.08
C MET A 1 -26.83 32.00 -13.94
N THR A 2 -26.40 32.88 -14.83
CA THR A 2 -25.20 32.66 -15.66
C THR A 2 -23.95 33.14 -14.91
N LEU A 3 -22.93 32.29 -14.80
CA LEU A 3 -21.66 32.61 -14.13
C LEU A 3 -20.91 33.72 -14.89
N LYS A 4 -20.38 34.71 -14.17
CA LYS A 4 -19.50 35.76 -14.71
C LYS A 4 -18.05 35.41 -14.44
N VAL A 5 -17.25 35.31 -15.50
CA VAL A 5 -15.84 34.90 -15.42
C VAL A 5 -14.94 36.05 -15.89
N GLY A 6 -13.90 36.36 -15.12
CA GLY A 6 -12.80 37.21 -15.54
C GLY A 6 -11.55 36.39 -15.84
N ILE A 7 -10.88 36.63 -16.96
CA ILE A 7 -9.62 35.97 -17.30
C ILE A 7 -8.56 37.05 -17.50
N ILE A 8 -7.41 36.92 -16.84
CA ILE A 8 -6.33 37.90 -16.90
C ILE A 8 -5.25 37.35 -17.82
N GLY A 9 -5.04 37.98 -18.97
CA GLY A 9 -4.10 37.58 -20.01
C GLY A 9 -4.77 36.82 -21.16
N ALA A 10 -4.52 37.25 -22.39
CA ALA A 10 -5.02 36.63 -23.62
C ALA A 10 -3.95 35.79 -24.33
N GLY A 11 -3.09 35.09 -23.57
CA GLY A 11 -2.17 34.10 -24.12
C GLY A 11 -2.89 32.82 -24.58
N ILE A 12 -2.12 31.80 -25.00
CA ILE A 12 -2.71 30.50 -25.41
C ILE A 12 -3.53 29.88 -24.27
N GLY A 13 -3.00 29.86 -23.04
CA GLY A 13 -3.71 29.38 -21.86
C GLY A 13 -4.98 30.18 -21.56
N GLY A 14 -4.88 31.52 -21.55
CA GLY A 14 -6.01 32.41 -21.28
C GLY A 14 -7.13 32.32 -22.33
N LEU A 15 -6.79 32.26 -23.62
CA LEU A 15 -7.77 32.04 -24.69
C LEU A 15 -8.38 30.64 -24.63
N SER A 16 -7.59 29.63 -24.27
CA SER A 16 -8.11 28.27 -24.06
C SER A 16 -9.10 28.22 -22.90
N ALA A 17 -8.78 28.87 -21.77
CA ALA A 17 -9.68 29.02 -20.62
C ALA A 17 -10.95 29.80 -21.00
N ALA A 18 -10.82 30.82 -21.86
CA ALA A 18 -11.97 31.58 -22.34
C ALA A 18 -12.91 30.73 -23.19
N ILE A 19 -12.35 29.90 -24.09
CA ILE A 19 -13.11 28.94 -24.90
C ILE A 19 -13.77 27.87 -24.01
N ALA A 20 -13.02 27.30 -23.08
CA ALA A 20 -13.51 26.30 -22.13
C ALA A 20 -14.68 26.82 -21.29
N LEU A 21 -14.53 27.99 -20.67
CA LEU A 21 -15.53 28.53 -19.75
C LEU A 21 -16.74 29.11 -20.49
N ARG A 22 -16.61 29.66 -21.71
CA ARG A 22 -17.82 30.04 -22.47
C ARG A 22 -18.68 28.82 -22.80
N ARG A 23 -18.08 27.64 -23.04
CA ARG A 23 -18.81 26.41 -23.38
C ARG A 23 -19.67 25.87 -22.24
N THR A 24 -19.42 26.28 -20.99
CA THR A 24 -20.31 26.02 -19.84
C THR A 24 -21.54 26.94 -19.82
N GLY A 25 -21.60 27.90 -20.75
CA GLY A 25 -22.64 28.94 -20.81
C GLY A 25 -22.27 30.23 -20.06
N ALA A 26 -21.08 30.31 -19.46
CA ALA A 26 -20.64 31.48 -18.69
C ALA A 26 -20.46 32.73 -19.56
N GLN A 27 -20.61 33.91 -18.95
CA GLN A 27 -20.23 35.20 -19.53
C GLN A 27 -18.76 35.46 -19.21
N VAL A 28 -17.92 35.43 -20.23
CA VAL A 28 -16.46 35.51 -20.08
C VAL A 28 -15.94 36.85 -20.58
N GLU A 29 -15.17 37.52 -19.73
CA GLU A 29 -14.41 38.74 -20.05
C GLU A 29 -12.92 38.50 -19.86
N VAL A 30 -12.11 38.80 -20.87
CA VAL A 30 -10.65 38.69 -20.84
C VAL A 30 -10.04 40.08 -20.73
N PHE A 31 -9.07 40.26 -19.84
CA PHE A 31 -8.33 41.51 -19.63
C PHE A 31 -6.90 41.33 -20.15
N GLU A 32 -6.51 42.11 -21.15
CA GLU A 32 -5.22 41.99 -21.84
C GLU A 32 -4.53 43.36 -21.96
N ARG A 33 -3.27 43.42 -21.55
CA ARG A 33 -2.48 44.66 -21.57
C ARG A 33 -2.08 45.11 -22.98
N SER A 34 -1.92 44.19 -23.92
CA SER A 34 -1.51 44.50 -25.29
C SER A 34 -2.71 44.87 -26.18
N ASN A 35 -2.42 45.51 -27.31
CA ASN A 35 -3.40 45.80 -28.35
C ASN A 35 -3.32 44.80 -29.54
N PHE A 36 -2.60 43.69 -29.37
CA PHE A 36 -2.33 42.70 -30.43
C PHE A 36 -1.71 43.27 -31.73
N LYS A 37 -1.04 44.43 -31.67
CA LYS A 37 -0.52 45.14 -32.86
C LYS A 37 0.80 44.57 -33.40
N ASP A 38 1.60 43.92 -32.57
CA ASP A 38 2.96 43.45 -32.88
C ASP A 38 3.23 42.03 -32.34
N GLU A 39 2.34 41.07 -32.62
CA GLU A 39 2.57 39.68 -32.19
C GLU A 39 3.69 39.03 -32.99
N ILE A 40 4.93 39.17 -32.51
CA ILE A 40 6.07 38.39 -32.96
C ILE A 40 6.10 37.10 -32.13
N GLY A 41 5.97 35.96 -32.79
CA GLY A 41 5.91 34.66 -32.12
C GLY A 41 6.83 33.65 -32.75
N ALA A 42 7.49 32.86 -31.92
CA ALA A 42 8.22 31.68 -32.37
C ALA A 42 7.26 30.52 -32.68
N ALA A 43 7.75 29.37 -33.13
CA ALA A 43 6.88 28.20 -33.30
C ALA A 43 6.56 27.54 -31.94
N ILE A 44 5.50 26.75 -31.92
CA ILE A 44 5.02 26.03 -30.74
C ILE A 44 4.50 24.66 -31.14
N THR A 45 4.51 23.75 -30.18
CA THR A 45 4.20 22.34 -30.39
C THR A 45 3.09 21.92 -29.44
N ILE A 46 2.09 21.20 -29.93
CA ILE A 46 0.97 20.67 -29.16
C ILE A 46 0.98 19.15 -29.30
N THR A 47 1.19 18.44 -28.19
CA THR A 47 1.22 16.97 -28.13
C THR A 47 -0.22 16.39 -28.13
N PRO A 48 -0.39 15.06 -28.32
CA PRO A 48 -1.72 14.44 -28.42
C PRO A 48 -2.71 14.82 -27.31
N ASN A 49 -2.27 14.86 -26.05
CA ASN A 49 -3.10 15.25 -24.91
C ASN A 49 -3.70 16.66 -25.04
N GLY A 50 -2.89 17.67 -25.38
CA GLY A 50 -3.41 19.02 -25.67
C GLY A 50 -4.25 19.09 -26.94
N MET A 51 -3.92 18.31 -27.97
CA MET A 51 -4.67 18.29 -29.23
C MET A 51 -6.04 17.60 -29.07
N ARG A 52 -6.18 16.61 -28.18
CA ARG A 52 -7.49 16.06 -27.80
C ARG A 52 -8.41 17.13 -27.24
N VAL A 53 -7.89 17.94 -26.31
CA VAL A 53 -8.63 19.08 -25.73
C VAL A 53 -9.00 20.10 -26.80
N LEU A 54 -8.06 20.53 -27.64
CA LEU A 54 -8.36 21.50 -28.70
C LEU A 54 -9.40 20.96 -29.69
N ARG A 55 -9.35 19.67 -30.06
CA ARG A 55 -10.40 19.02 -30.87
C ARG A 55 -11.75 19.05 -30.17
N HIS A 56 -11.80 18.77 -28.86
CA HIS A 56 -13.02 18.88 -28.04
C HIS A 56 -13.60 20.31 -28.05
N PHE A 57 -12.74 21.33 -28.07
CA PHE A 57 -13.14 22.74 -28.24
C PHE A 57 -13.63 23.09 -29.66
N GLY A 58 -13.50 22.18 -30.62
CA GLY A 58 -13.85 22.39 -32.03
C GLY A 58 -12.75 23.03 -32.87
N PHE A 59 -11.50 23.01 -32.38
CA PHE A 59 -10.35 23.56 -33.11
C PHE A 59 -10.00 22.71 -34.33
N ASP A 60 -9.87 23.35 -35.48
CA ASP A 60 -9.37 22.74 -36.70
C ASP A 60 -7.88 23.11 -36.92
N PRO A 61 -6.94 22.16 -36.81
CA PRO A 61 -5.52 22.43 -36.98
C PRO A 61 -5.13 22.95 -38.37
N THR A 62 -5.94 22.71 -39.40
CA THR A 62 -5.67 23.21 -40.75
C THR A 62 -5.85 24.73 -40.84
N THR A 63 -6.81 25.29 -40.08
CA THR A 63 -7.04 26.75 -40.02
C THR A 63 -5.85 27.50 -39.41
N ALA A 64 -5.17 26.87 -38.45
CA ALA A 64 -3.94 27.38 -37.86
C ALA A 64 -2.66 26.94 -38.62
N ARG A 65 -2.83 26.38 -39.83
CA ARG A 65 -1.73 26.00 -40.74
C ARG A 65 -0.75 25.02 -40.09
N GLY A 66 -1.28 24.13 -39.27
CA GLY A 66 -0.52 23.15 -38.50
C GLY A 66 0.19 22.13 -39.37
N VAL A 67 1.29 21.59 -38.87
CA VAL A 67 2.04 20.50 -39.50
C VAL A 67 2.09 19.33 -38.52
N GLN A 68 1.65 18.14 -38.95
CA GLN A 68 1.72 16.95 -38.12
C GLN A 68 3.16 16.47 -37.99
N ASN A 69 3.59 16.22 -36.75
CA ASN A 69 4.87 15.61 -36.44
C ASN A 69 4.78 14.09 -36.63
N LYS A 70 5.63 13.54 -37.49
CA LYS A 70 5.70 12.11 -37.79
C LYS A 70 6.99 11.45 -37.34
N GLN A 71 8.01 12.22 -36.93
CA GLN A 71 9.27 11.66 -36.47
C GLN A 71 10.10 12.62 -35.61
N MET A 72 11.07 12.09 -34.89
CA MET A 72 12.18 12.84 -34.33
C MET A 72 13.49 12.17 -34.69
N ARG A 73 14.44 12.95 -35.19
CA ARG A 73 15.81 12.53 -35.47
C ARG A 73 16.76 13.33 -34.59
N MET A 74 17.30 12.70 -33.56
CA MET A 74 18.42 13.23 -32.79
C MET A 74 19.71 12.83 -33.48
N VAL A 75 20.58 13.80 -33.75
CA VAL A 75 21.80 13.59 -34.53
C VAL A 75 23.03 14.09 -33.78
N HIS A 76 24.19 13.51 -34.11
CA HIS A 76 25.46 13.91 -33.53
C HIS A 76 25.83 15.35 -33.95
N PRO A 77 26.31 16.21 -33.03
CA PRO A 77 26.40 17.65 -33.28
C PRO A 77 27.46 18.00 -34.34
N GLN A 78 28.53 17.21 -34.51
CA GLN A 78 29.52 17.43 -35.57
C GLN A 78 29.28 16.62 -36.87
N THR A 79 28.98 15.32 -36.78
CA THR A 79 28.88 14.44 -37.96
C THR A 79 27.48 14.44 -38.58
N LEU A 80 26.46 14.90 -37.84
CA LEU A 80 25.05 14.87 -38.21
C LEU A 80 24.49 13.45 -38.48
N GLY A 81 25.22 12.40 -38.10
CA GLY A 81 24.71 11.03 -38.14
C GLY A 81 23.65 10.80 -37.07
N ASP A 82 22.66 9.96 -37.37
CA ASP A 82 21.56 9.63 -36.47
C ASP A 82 22.09 8.96 -35.18
N LEU A 83 21.63 9.47 -34.04
CA LEU A 83 21.85 8.89 -32.71
C LEU A 83 20.59 8.16 -32.24
N VAL A 84 19.44 8.83 -32.34
CA VAL A 84 18.13 8.30 -31.95
C VAL A 84 17.12 8.72 -33.01
N VAL A 85 16.34 7.76 -33.51
CA VAL A 85 15.23 8.00 -34.43
C VAL A 85 13.96 7.46 -33.81
N GLU A 86 13.00 8.34 -33.60
CA GLU A 86 11.70 8.04 -33.02
C GLU A 86 10.60 8.23 -34.06
N ASN A 87 9.70 7.26 -34.15
CA ASN A 87 8.55 7.31 -35.05
C ASN A 87 7.31 7.85 -34.31
N PHE A 88 6.70 8.88 -34.88
CA PHE A 88 5.44 9.49 -34.43
C PHE A 88 4.33 9.37 -35.48
N SER A 89 4.45 8.49 -36.46
CA SER A 89 3.40 8.32 -37.47
C SER A 89 2.12 7.69 -36.91
N GLN A 90 2.22 6.97 -35.80
CA GLN A 90 1.11 6.23 -35.16
C GLN A 90 0.57 6.87 -33.87
N VAL A 91 1.11 8.03 -33.42
CA VAL A 91 0.63 8.65 -32.15
C VAL A 91 -0.85 9.02 -32.19
N GLU A 92 -1.41 9.32 -33.37
CA GLU A 92 -2.83 9.60 -33.47
C GLU A 92 -3.69 8.36 -33.24
N ASP A 93 -3.26 7.20 -33.74
CA ASP A 93 -3.95 5.92 -33.51
C ASP A 93 -3.79 5.48 -32.05
N ASP A 94 -2.58 5.67 -31.48
CA ASP A 94 -2.25 5.23 -30.12
C ASP A 94 -2.93 6.09 -29.04
N TYR A 95 -3.05 7.40 -29.26
CA TYR A 95 -3.50 8.37 -28.23
C TYR A 95 -4.71 9.23 -28.66
N GLY A 96 -5.34 8.94 -29.80
CA GLY A 96 -6.57 9.59 -30.25
C GLY A 96 -6.43 11.01 -30.82
N ALA A 97 -5.23 11.59 -30.87
CA ALA A 97 -4.97 12.89 -31.48
C ALA A 97 -3.53 13.04 -32.01
N PRO A 98 -3.32 13.87 -33.05
CA PRO A 98 -2.00 14.03 -33.65
C PRO A 98 -1.09 14.90 -32.79
N PHE A 99 0.21 14.66 -32.93
CA PHE A 99 1.23 15.59 -32.45
C PHE A 99 1.41 16.68 -33.53
N MET A 100 1.17 17.96 -33.19
CA MET A 100 1.15 19.07 -34.12
C MET A 100 2.20 20.16 -33.83
N PHE A 101 2.73 20.75 -34.90
CA PHE A 101 3.55 21.95 -34.90
C PHE A 101 2.78 23.14 -35.46
N PHE A 102 2.88 24.29 -34.80
CA PHE A 102 2.22 25.53 -35.20
C PHE A 102 3.18 26.70 -35.19
N HIS A 103 2.89 27.71 -35.99
CA HIS A 103 3.40 29.05 -35.75
C HIS A 103 2.57 29.66 -34.60
N ARG A 104 3.20 30.19 -33.54
CA ARG A 104 2.46 30.65 -32.34
C ARG A 104 1.37 31.67 -32.66
N VAL A 105 1.64 32.60 -33.57
CA VAL A 105 0.66 33.62 -34.01
C VAL A 105 -0.53 32.99 -34.72
N ASP A 106 -0.32 31.94 -35.52
CA ASP A 106 -1.41 31.29 -36.27
C ASP A 106 -2.31 30.52 -35.30
N LEU A 107 -1.72 29.80 -34.34
CA LEU A 107 -2.47 29.13 -33.27
C LEU A 107 -3.24 30.12 -32.39
N HIS A 108 -2.57 31.19 -31.95
CA HIS A 108 -3.20 32.23 -31.12
C HIS A 108 -4.35 32.93 -31.85
N THR A 109 -4.15 33.30 -33.11
CA THR A 109 -5.19 33.94 -33.93
C THR A 109 -6.41 33.02 -34.07
N ALA A 110 -6.20 31.73 -34.38
CA ALA A 110 -7.29 30.76 -34.47
C ALA A 110 -8.05 30.62 -33.13
N LEU A 111 -7.35 30.52 -32.00
CA LEU A 111 -8.00 30.46 -30.68
C LEU A 111 -8.77 31.75 -30.35
N LYS A 112 -8.21 32.91 -30.70
CA LYS A 112 -8.87 34.22 -30.50
C LYS A 112 -10.14 34.32 -31.34
N GLU A 113 -10.09 33.92 -32.60
CA GLU A 113 -11.25 33.88 -33.49
C GLU A 113 -12.33 32.94 -32.94
N MET A 114 -11.95 31.75 -32.45
CA MET A 114 -12.88 30.84 -31.77
C MET A 114 -13.52 31.47 -30.53
N ALA A 115 -12.72 32.10 -29.66
CA ALA A 115 -13.19 32.73 -28.44
C ALA A 115 -14.19 33.87 -28.71
N LEU A 116 -14.00 34.63 -29.79
CA LEU A 116 -14.84 35.77 -30.17
C LEU A 116 -16.03 35.41 -31.08
N SER A 117 -16.03 34.20 -31.66
CA SER A 117 -17.01 33.83 -32.67
C SER A 117 -18.42 33.66 -32.10
N SER A 118 -19.43 34.12 -32.85
CA SER A 118 -20.86 33.88 -32.62
C SER A 118 -21.42 32.72 -33.45
N ASP A 119 -20.55 31.98 -34.16
CA ASP A 119 -20.92 30.78 -34.92
C ASP A 119 -21.40 29.67 -33.98
N GLU A 120 -22.50 28.99 -34.33
CA GLU A 120 -23.09 27.90 -33.55
C GLU A 120 -22.12 26.73 -33.31
N ARG A 121 -21.08 26.60 -34.15
CA ARG A 121 -19.98 25.63 -33.96
C ARG A 121 -19.21 25.83 -32.65
N TYR A 122 -19.25 27.02 -32.05
CA TYR A 122 -18.58 27.34 -30.79
C TYR A 122 -19.62 27.65 -29.70
N PRO A 123 -19.94 26.68 -28.82
CA PRO A 123 -21.00 26.82 -27.83
C PRO A 123 -20.79 27.98 -26.84
N GLY A 124 -21.91 28.55 -26.40
CA GLY A 124 -21.97 29.59 -25.36
C GLY A 124 -21.73 31.02 -25.86
N PRO A 125 -21.84 32.02 -24.97
CA PRO A 125 -21.72 33.44 -25.34
C PRO A 125 -20.33 33.80 -25.88
N PRO A 126 -20.21 34.65 -26.91
CA PRO A 126 -18.93 35.19 -27.36
C PRO A 126 -18.18 35.90 -26.22
N VAL A 127 -16.87 35.69 -26.16
CA VAL A 127 -15.98 36.31 -25.16
C VAL A 127 -15.85 37.80 -25.46
N VAL A 128 -15.80 38.62 -24.41
CA VAL A 128 -15.45 40.05 -24.51
C VAL A 128 -14.00 40.24 -24.09
N ILE A 129 -13.20 40.97 -24.89
CA ILE A 129 -11.81 41.26 -24.56
C ILE A 129 -11.63 42.76 -24.31
N HIS A 130 -11.16 43.10 -23.12
CA HIS A 130 -10.75 44.45 -22.70
C HIS A 130 -9.24 44.60 -22.93
N ASN A 131 -8.88 45.34 -23.99
CA ASN A 131 -7.48 45.53 -24.39
C ASN A 131 -6.88 46.82 -23.83
N GLY A 132 -5.55 46.85 -23.74
CA GLY A 132 -4.78 48.07 -23.47
C GLY A 132 -4.69 48.48 -22.00
N HIS A 133 -5.15 47.61 -21.09
CA HIS A 133 -5.12 47.84 -19.64
C HIS A 133 -4.47 46.66 -18.92
N SER A 134 -3.56 46.95 -18.00
CA SER A 134 -2.95 45.94 -17.14
C SER A 134 -3.78 45.75 -15.87
N VAL A 135 -3.88 44.52 -15.37
CA VAL A 135 -4.45 44.26 -14.03
C VAL A 135 -3.37 44.54 -12.98
N THR A 136 -3.70 45.36 -11.99
CA THR A 136 -2.76 45.78 -10.93
C THR A 136 -2.96 45.01 -9.63
N SER A 137 -4.18 44.59 -9.31
CA SER A 137 -4.46 43.76 -8.14
C SER A 137 -5.68 42.84 -8.33
N LEU A 138 -5.77 41.82 -7.48
CA LEU A 138 -6.84 40.81 -7.47
C LEU A 138 -7.23 40.49 -6.03
N ASP A 139 -8.51 40.69 -5.69
CA ASP A 139 -9.11 40.11 -4.48
C ASP A 139 -9.63 38.71 -4.83
N CYS A 140 -8.92 37.69 -4.38
CA CYS A 140 -9.24 36.30 -4.65
C CYS A 140 -10.55 35.83 -3.99
N GLU A 141 -10.92 36.37 -2.82
CA GLU A 141 -12.13 35.95 -2.10
C GLU A 141 -13.39 36.54 -2.72
N ARG A 142 -13.31 37.81 -3.12
CA ARG A 142 -14.43 38.52 -3.76
C ARG A 142 -14.49 38.34 -5.27
N ALA A 143 -13.45 37.82 -5.90
CA ALA A 143 -13.27 37.77 -7.35
C ALA A 143 -13.36 39.18 -7.98
N THR A 144 -12.60 40.12 -7.41
CA THR A 144 -12.55 41.53 -7.85
C THR A 144 -11.22 41.84 -8.54
N ILE A 145 -11.29 42.31 -9.78
CA ILE A 145 -10.14 42.69 -10.62
C ILE A 145 -10.02 44.21 -10.65
N VAL A 146 -8.81 44.75 -10.43
CA VAL A 146 -8.53 46.20 -10.53
C VAL A 146 -7.53 46.46 -11.65
N LEU A 147 -7.87 47.38 -12.56
CA LEU A 147 -7.03 47.77 -13.69
C LEU A 147 -6.11 48.95 -13.34
N ASP A 148 -5.13 49.22 -14.21
CA ASP A 148 -4.20 50.35 -14.11
C ASP A 148 -4.86 51.74 -14.21
N ASN A 149 -6.08 51.80 -14.75
CA ASN A 149 -6.91 52.99 -14.81
C ASN A 149 -7.87 53.13 -13.60
N GLU A 150 -7.67 52.31 -12.56
CA GLU A 150 -8.49 52.22 -11.33
C GLU A 150 -9.91 51.65 -11.54
N GLU A 151 -10.27 51.21 -12.74
CA GLU A 151 -11.55 50.54 -12.99
C GLU A 151 -11.58 49.16 -12.32
N THR A 152 -12.73 48.83 -11.75
CA THR A 152 -12.91 47.61 -10.95
C THR A 152 -14.01 46.73 -11.52
N PHE A 153 -13.74 45.43 -11.64
CA PHE A 153 -14.68 44.44 -12.17
C PHE A 153 -14.92 43.33 -11.14
N GLU A 154 -16.17 43.16 -10.71
CA GLU A 154 -16.59 42.03 -9.87
C GLU A 154 -17.04 40.86 -10.75
N LYS A 155 -16.53 39.66 -10.46
CA LYS A 155 -16.82 38.40 -11.16
C LYS A 155 -17.25 37.34 -10.15
N ASP A 156 -17.68 36.19 -10.66
CA ASP A 156 -17.94 35.00 -9.84
C ASP A 156 -16.71 34.08 -9.78
N LEU A 157 -15.87 34.09 -10.81
CA LEU A 157 -14.63 33.32 -10.96
C LEU A 157 -13.58 34.18 -11.68
N VAL A 158 -12.32 34.13 -11.21
CA VAL A 158 -11.18 34.75 -11.90
C VAL A 158 -10.13 33.69 -12.26
N VAL A 159 -9.60 33.74 -13.49
CA VAL A 159 -8.49 32.89 -13.95
C VAL A 159 -7.29 33.78 -14.30
N VAL A 160 -6.17 33.58 -13.61
CA VAL A 160 -4.91 34.30 -13.84
C VAL A 160 -4.08 33.50 -14.86
N ALA A 161 -3.94 34.05 -16.06
CA ALA A 161 -3.19 33.47 -17.19
C ALA A 161 -2.18 34.49 -17.77
N ASP A 162 -1.65 35.38 -16.92
CA ASP A 162 -0.86 36.57 -17.27
C ASP A 162 0.64 36.29 -17.51
N GLY A 163 0.96 35.02 -17.78
CA GLY A 163 2.30 34.57 -18.13
C GLY A 163 3.35 34.65 -17.00
N VAL A 164 4.58 34.24 -17.34
CA VAL A 164 5.68 33.95 -16.40
C VAL A 164 6.04 35.08 -15.42
N ARG A 165 5.69 36.33 -15.75
CA ARG A 165 6.05 37.53 -14.98
C ARG A 165 4.92 38.10 -14.14
N THR A 166 3.81 37.39 -14.02
CA THR A 166 2.71 37.88 -13.21
C THR A 166 3.16 38.10 -11.76
N LYS A 167 2.68 39.20 -11.17
CA LYS A 167 2.80 39.46 -9.73
C LYS A 167 1.54 39.05 -8.96
N LEU A 168 0.47 38.71 -9.68
CA LEU A 168 -0.79 38.26 -9.08
C LEU A 168 -0.69 36.86 -8.47
N ILE A 169 0.42 36.16 -8.70
CA ILE A 169 0.70 34.87 -8.07
C ILE A 169 0.71 34.98 -6.54
N ASP A 170 1.26 36.07 -5.99
CA ASP A 170 1.35 36.30 -4.53
C ASP A 170 -0.04 36.43 -3.88
N GLU A 171 -1.02 36.94 -4.63
CA GLU A 171 -2.41 37.04 -4.19
C GLU A 171 -3.05 35.65 -4.01
N ILE A 172 -2.57 34.64 -4.74
CA ILE A 172 -3.05 33.26 -4.67
C ILE A 172 -2.25 32.45 -3.65
N THR A 173 -0.92 32.51 -3.68
CA THR A 173 -0.03 31.68 -2.84
C THR A 173 0.12 32.21 -1.41
N GLN A 174 -0.13 33.51 -1.19
CA GLN A 174 0.10 34.20 0.10
C GLN A 174 1.53 34.12 0.63
N LYS A 175 2.47 33.78 -0.27
CA LYS A 175 3.90 33.70 -0.01
C LYS A 175 4.62 34.15 -1.28
N ASP A 176 5.76 34.80 -1.10
CA ASP A 176 6.65 35.12 -2.21
C ASP A 176 7.16 33.82 -2.85
N VAL A 177 6.87 33.63 -4.14
CA VAL A 177 7.37 32.50 -4.93
C VAL A 177 8.20 33.03 -6.10
N PRO A 178 9.50 33.31 -5.86
CA PRO A 178 10.32 34.04 -6.81
C PRO A 178 10.51 33.26 -8.11
N LEU A 179 10.61 34.01 -9.21
CA LEU A 179 10.99 33.49 -10.51
C LEU A 179 12.52 33.45 -10.61
N GLU A 180 13.09 32.26 -10.75
CA GLU A 180 14.54 32.06 -10.81
C GLU A 180 15.05 32.04 -12.26
N ASP A 181 16.11 32.79 -12.57
CA ASP A 181 16.85 32.68 -13.83
C ASP A 181 17.79 31.47 -13.76
N ILE A 182 17.62 30.50 -14.67
CA ILE A 182 18.41 29.26 -14.65
C ILE A 182 19.77 29.41 -15.35
N GLY A 183 20.14 30.61 -15.77
CA GLY A 183 21.40 30.90 -16.47
C GLY A 183 21.48 30.27 -17.87
N SER A 184 20.34 29.90 -18.45
CA SER A 184 20.23 29.33 -19.81
C SER A 184 19.24 30.13 -20.66
N SER A 185 19.52 30.21 -21.96
CA SER A 185 18.72 30.94 -22.94
C SER A 185 18.56 30.15 -24.25
N PHE A 186 17.60 30.55 -25.09
CA PHE A 186 17.45 30.07 -26.45
C PHE A 186 17.62 31.20 -27.45
N TYR A 187 18.48 30.99 -28.46
CA TYR A 187 18.37 31.71 -29.73
C TYR A 187 17.23 31.10 -30.51
N ARG A 188 16.25 31.92 -30.94
CA ARG A 188 15.10 31.45 -31.72
C ARG A 188 14.91 32.30 -32.97
N CYS A 189 14.68 31.62 -34.08
CA CYS A 189 14.31 32.23 -35.34
C CYS A 189 13.42 31.32 -36.20
N LEU A 190 12.85 31.93 -37.24
CA LEU A 190 12.03 31.27 -38.23
C LEU A 190 12.66 31.52 -39.61
N ILE A 191 12.86 30.45 -40.37
CA ILE A 191 13.50 30.51 -41.69
C ILE A 191 12.53 29.97 -42.73
N PRO A 192 12.25 30.67 -43.84
CA PRO A 192 11.48 30.08 -44.94
C PRO A 192 12.20 28.84 -45.49
N PHE A 193 11.50 27.72 -45.65
CA PHE A 193 12.09 26.51 -46.23
C PHE A 193 12.66 26.74 -47.63
N SER A 194 12.10 27.70 -48.38
CA SER A 194 12.64 28.13 -49.67
C SER A 194 14.08 28.66 -49.58
N GLU A 195 14.48 29.28 -48.46
CA GLU A 195 15.86 29.72 -48.24
C GLU A 195 16.77 28.57 -47.83
N VAL A 196 16.28 27.63 -47.01
CA VAL A 196 17.00 26.41 -46.63
C VAL A 196 17.34 25.59 -47.88
N ASN A 197 16.38 25.44 -48.79
CA ASN A 197 16.52 24.66 -50.03
C ASN A 197 17.49 25.27 -51.06
N LYS A 198 17.90 26.54 -50.90
CA LYS A 198 18.94 27.14 -51.78
C LYS A 198 20.34 26.62 -51.48
N THR A 199 20.54 25.98 -50.32
CA THR A 199 21.83 25.42 -49.91
C THR A 199 21.75 23.89 -49.99
N PRO A 200 22.38 23.22 -50.98
CA PRO A 200 22.23 21.78 -51.21
C PRO A 200 22.49 20.90 -49.98
N ASP A 201 23.50 21.24 -49.17
CA ASP A 201 23.83 20.49 -47.96
C ASP A 201 22.78 20.62 -46.85
N LEU A 202 22.11 21.78 -46.77
CA LEU A 202 20.98 21.98 -45.84
C LEU A 202 19.69 21.35 -46.38
N GLU A 203 19.46 21.44 -47.68
CA GLU A 203 18.35 20.76 -48.36
C GLU A 203 18.41 19.25 -48.09
N ALA A 204 19.60 18.64 -48.22
CA ALA A 204 19.81 17.22 -48.00
C ALA A 204 19.40 16.72 -46.60
N ILE A 205 19.45 17.58 -45.57
CA ILE A 205 19.03 17.22 -44.21
C ILE A 205 17.52 16.96 -44.12
N PHE A 206 16.71 17.76 -44.84
CA PHE A 206 15.26 17.75 -44.73
C PHE A 206 14.55 17.12 -45.94
N LYS A 207 15.26 16.95 -47.06
CA LYS A 207 14.71 16.39 -48.30
C LYS A 207 14.35 14.91 -48.14
N ASN A 208 13.18 14.53 -48.65
CA ASN A 208 12.63 13.17 -48.57
C ASN A 208 12.49 12.63 -47.14
N GLN A 209 12.37 13.52 -46.15
CA GLN A 209 12.12 13.18 -44.76
C GLN A 209 10.69 13.50 -44.41
N ASP A 210 10.08 12.67 -43.56
CA ASP A 210 8.79 13.01 -42.97
C ASP A 210 8.91 14.27 -42.09
N PRO A 211 7.85 15.11 -42.00
CA PRO A 211 7.85 16.26 -41.10
C PRO A 211 8.13 15.83 -39.66
N GLY A 212 9.08 16.49 -39.00
CA GLY A 212 9.48 16.09 -37.66
C GLY A 212 10.56 16.96 -37.05
N PHE A 213 10.96 16.59 -35.83
CA PHE A 213 12.08 17.23 -35.17
C PHE A 213 13.40 16.77 -35.80
N TRP A 214 14.31 17.71 -36.03
CA TRP A 214 15.73 17.42 -36.27
C TRP A 214 16.56 18.13 -35.21
N VAL A 215 17.31 17.33 -34.43
CA VAL A 215 17.91 17.75 -33.16
C VAL A 215 19.40 17.38 -33.08
N PRO A 216 20.30 18.24 -33.57
CA PRO A 216 21.71 18.17 -33.21
C PRO A 216 21.89 18.31 -31.70
N PHE A 217 22.40 17.27 -31.03
CA PHE A 217 22.44 17.18 -29.57
C PHE A 217 23.83 16.82 -29.05
N ASP A 218 24.43 17.69 -28.22
CA ASP A 218 25.68 17.40 -27.52
C ASP A 218 25.41 16.89 -26.10
N LEU A 219 25.53 15.56 -25.93
CA LEU A 219 25.36 14.88 -24.64
C LEU A 219 26.35 15.34 -23.56
N SER A 220 27.53 15.83 -23.94
CA SER A 220 28.57 16.22 -22.98
C SER A 220 28.30 17.58 -22.33
N THR A 221 27.61 18.47 -23.04
CA THR A 221 27.32 19.84 -22.57
C THR A 221 25.84 20.09 -22.28
N GLY A 222 24.94 19.17 -22.67
CA GLY A 222 23.48 19.38 -22.55
C GLY A 222 22.95 20.48 -23.48
N THR A 223 23.75 20.83 -24.50
CA THR A 223 23.46 21.86 -25.50
C THR A 223 22.81 21.21 -26.72
N PHE A 224 21.73 21.80 -27.22
CA PHE A 224 21.05 21.26 -28.38
C PHE A 224 20.42 22.33 -29.25
N LEU A 225 20.34 22.01 -30.53
CA LEU A 225 19.52 22.70 -31.52
C LEU A 225 18.25 21.88 -31.72
N VAL A 226 17.09 22.51 -31.74
CA VAL A 226 15.83 21.88 -32.15
C VAL A 226 15.27 22.60 -33.35
N THR A 227 14.95 21.84 -34.39
CA THR A 227 14.30 22.35 -35.60
C THR A 227 13.05 21.56 -35.93
N TYR A 228 12.04 22.23 -36.47
CA TYR A 228 10.81 21.58 -36.93
C TYR A 228 10.02 22.48 -37.90
N PRO A 229 9.26 21.89 -38.85
CA PRO A 229 8.44 22.64 -39.78
C PRO A 229 7.19 23.22 -39.11
N CYS A 230 6.76 24.41 -39.56
CA CYS A 230 5.46 24.99 -39.21
C CYS A 230 4.88 25.75 -40.40
N ARG A 231 3.62 26.18 -40.29
CA ARG A 231 2.93 27.00 -41.29
C ARG A 231 2.87 26.32 -42.67
N ASP A 232 2.13 25.22 -42.75
CA ASP A 232 2.01 24.33 -43.92
C ASP A 232 3.36 23.73 -44.40
N GLY A 233 4.35 23.65 -43.51
CA GLY A 233 5.70 23.22 -43.86
C GLY A 233 6.49 24.25 -44.69
N LYS A 234 6.06 25.51 -44.72
CA LYS A 234 6.74 26.58 -45.46
C LYS A 234 7.79 27.30 -44.62
N MET A 235 7.72 27.17 -43.29
CA MET A 235 8.67 27.77 -42.35
C MET A 235 9.34 26.68 -41.52
N LEU A 236 10.63 26.86 -41.22
CA LEU A 236 11.42 26.05 -40.31
C LEU A 236 11.66 26.86 -39.03
N ASN A 237 11.20 26.34 -37.89
CA ASN A 237 11.64 26.83 -36.59
C ASN A 237 13.04 26.35 -36.31
N VAL A 238 13.88 27.25 -35.80
CA VAL A 238 15.23 26.93 -35.33
C VAL A 238 15.39 27.52 -33.94
N ALA A 239 15.67 26.68 -32.95
CA ALA A 239 15.92 27.09 -31.59
C ALA A 239 17.19 26.43 -31.04
N PHE A 240 18.15 27.21 -30.56
CA PHE A 240 19.41 26.71 -29.99
C PHE A 240 19.52 27.08 -28.52
N ARG A 241 19.58 26.08 -27.64
CA ARG A 241 19.80 26.28 -26.21
C ARG A 241 21.27 26.63 -25.97
N HIS A 242 21.55 27.64 -25.17
CA HIS A 242 22.90 28.03 -24.78
C HIS A 242 22.94 28.59 -23.36
N LYS A 243 24.14 28.65 -22.76
CA LYS A 243 24.35 29.38 -21.49
C LYS A 243 24.10 30.87 -21.71
N THR A 244 23.37 31.52 -20.80
CA THR A 244 23.11 32.97 -20.85
C THR A 244 24.45 33.72 -20.76
N LYS A 245 24.70 34.65 -21.68
CA LYS A 245 25.91 35.50 -21.67
C LYS A 245 25.84 36.50 -20.50
N ALA A 246 26.98 36.83 -19.90
CA ALA A 246 27.09 37.79 -18.79
C ALA A 246 26.50 39.18 -19.13
N GLU A 247 26.69 39.65 -20.37
CA GLU A 247 26.12 40.90 -20.88
C GLU A 247 24.59 40.92 -20.95
N ASN A 248 23.96 39.74 -20.95
CA ASN A 248 22.51 39.57 -20.95
C ASN A 248 21.95 39.11 -19.59
N GLU A 249 22.79 39.00 -18.55
CA GLU A 249 22.41 38.48 -17.22
C GLU A 249 21.27 39.30 -16.58
N HIS A 250 21.20 40.61 -16.84
CA HIS A 250 20.15 41.51 -16.33
C HIS A 250 19.14 42.00 -17.40
N ALA A 251 19.20 41.48 -18.63
CA ALA A 251 18.26 41.89 -19.68
C ALA A 251 16.82 41.48 -19.31
N VAL A 252 15.92 42.46 -19.30
CA VAL A 252 14.52 42.29 -18.89
C VAL A 252 13.68 41.80 -20.07
N ASP A 253 13.90 42.17 -21.33
CA ASP A 253 13.00 41.74 -22.41
C ASP A 253 13.70 40.99 -23.55
N TRP A 254 12.89 40.46 -24.46
CA TRP A 254 13.25 39.84 -25.73
C TRP A 254 14.27 40.70 -26.46
N ASN A 255 15.54 40.27 -26.46
CA ASN A 255 16.56 41.01 -27.18
C ASN A 255 16.57 40.54 -28.64
N THR A 256 16.31 41.46 -29.57
CA THR A 256 16.28 41.21 -31.03
C THR A 256 17.59 41.56 -31.74
N ASP A 257 18.56 42.15 -31.04
CA ASP A 257 19.83 42.61 -31.63
C ASP A 257 21.00 41.66 -31.32
N THR A 258 20.87 40.37 -31.67
CA THR A 258 22.03 39.45 -31.67
C THR A 258 22.59 39.30 -33.08
N SER A 259 23.91 39.49 -33.26
CA SER A 259 24.56 39.33 -34.55
C SER A 259 24.72 37.84 -34.93
N VAL A 260 24.65 37.53 -36.23
CA VAL A 260 24.94 36.17 -36.75
C VAL A 260 26.36 35.69 -36.38
N GLN A 261 27.28 36.63 -36.15
CA GLN A 261 28.66 36.36 -35.73
C GLN A 261 28.73 35.81 -34.31
N ASP A 262 27.91 36.33 -33.38
CA ASP A 262 27.80 35.81 -32.01
C ASP A 262 27.30 34.37 -31.96
N ILE A 263 26.30 34.06 -32.80
CA ILE A 263 25.73 32.71 -32.88
C ILE A 263 26.75 31.74 -33.47
N THR A 264 27.50 32.17 -34.51
CA THR A 264 28.54 31.36 -35.14
C THR A 264 29.65 30.98 -34.16
N ALA A 265 30.06 31.90 -33.28
CA ALA A 265 31.04 31.61 -32.23
C ALA A 265 30.50 30.60 -31.19
N MET A 266 29.23 30.71 -30.80
CA MET A 266 28.60 29.83 -29.81
C MET A 266 28.33 28.41 -30.35
N VAL A 267 28.04 28.27 -31.65
CA VAL A 267 27.86 26.96 -32.30
C VAL A 267 29.18 26.39 -32.84
N GLY A 268 30.34 26.95 -32.49
CA GLY A 268 31.65 26.55 -33.04
C GLY A 268 32.04 25.08 -32.80
N GLY A 269 31.39 24.41 -31.83
CA GLY A 269 31.53 22.97 -31.58
C GLY A 269 30.59 22.08 -32.41
N PHE A 270 29.65 22.66 -33.15
CA PHE A 270 28.68 21.96 -34.01
C PHE A 270 29.14 21.95 -35.47
N ASN A 271 28.48 21.14 -36.29
CA ASN A 271 28.70 21.11 -37.72
C ASN A 271 28.49 22.53 -38.33
N PRO A 272 29.35 22.99 -39.26
CA PRO A 272 29.24 24.30 -39.89
C PRO A 272 27.86 24.61 -40.51
N LEU A 273 27.10 23.58 -40.88
CA LEU A 273 25.72 23.72 -41.37
C LEU A 273 24.77 24.33 -40.33
N VAL A 274 25.02 24.16 -39.02
CA VAL A 274 24.22 24.79 -37.96
C VAL A 274 24.40 26.31 -37.96
N ALA A 275 25.64 26.80 -38.07
CA ALA A 275 25.89 28.24 -38.23
C ALA A 275 25.29 28.77 -39.53
N LYS A 276 25.37 27.98 -40.61
CA LYS A 276 24.76 28.33 -41.90
C LYS A 276 23.25 28.49 -41.80
N LEU A 277 22.54 27.64 -41.06
CA LEU A 277 21.09 27.79 -40.81
C LEU A 277 20.77 29.16 -40.19
N PHE A 278 21.45 29.55 -39.10
CA PHE A 278 21.21 30.86 -38.48
C PHE A 278 21.50 32.04 -39.40
N SER A 279 22.49 31.93 -40.31
CA SER A 279 22.79 32.97 -41.29
C SER A 279 21.68 33.21 -42.33
N LEU A 280 20.73 32.29 -42.47
CA LEU A 280 19.57 32.45 -43.35
C LEU A 280 18.42 33.22 -42.69
N SER A 281 18.50 33.48 -41.39
CA SER A 281 17.46 34.22 -40.68
C SER A 281 17.60 35.73 -40.89
N THR A 282 16.47 36.42 -41.00
CA THR A 282 16.41 37.89 -41.03
C THR A 282 16.46 38.53 -39.65
N SER A 283 16.10 37.78 -38.60
CA SER A 283 16.13 38.22 -37.21
C SER A 283 16.32 37.02 -36.27
N VAL A 284 16.98 37.24 -35.13
CA VAL A 284 17.14 36.21 -34.09
C VAL A 284 16.77 36.84 -32.76
N SER A 285 15.92 36.15 -32.02
CA SER A 285 15.49 36.56 -30.69
C SER A 285 16.17 35.71 -29.62
N VAL A 286 16.47 36.32 -28.47
CA VAL A 286 17.01 35.61 -27.31
C VAL A 286 15.93 35.47 -26.25
N HIS A 287 15.69 34.24 -25.81
CA HIS A 287 14.70 33.91 -24.80
C HIS A 287 15.38 33.33 -23.58
N LYS A 288 15.27 34.01 -22.44
CA LYS A 288 15.72 33.45 -21.17
C LYS A 288 14.79 32.35 -20.69
N LEU A 289 15.37 31.36 -20.05
CA LEU A 289 14.63 30.32 -19.35
C LEU A 289 14.55 30.69 -17.88
N PHE A 290 13.36 30.49 -17.32
CA PHE A 290 13.10 30.70 -15.92
C PHE A 290 12.56 29.42 -15.32
N ARG A 291 12.68 29.27 -14.01
CA ARG A 291 12.02 28.23 -13.24
C ARG A 291 11.32 28.82 -12.03
N ARG A 292 10.33 28.09 -11.55
CA ARG A 292 9.66 28.34 -10.28
C ARG A 292 9.46 27.00 -9.61
N GLU A 293 9.67 26.93 -8.29
CA GLU A 293 9.34 25.70 -7.57
C GLU A 293 7.83 25.40 -7.69
N PRO A 294 7.43 24.12 -7.73
CA PRO A 294 6.02 23.76 -7.80
C PRO A 294 5.22 24.38 -6.65
N LEU A 295 4.06 24.95 -6.97
CA LEU A 295 3.29 25.73 -6.00
C LEU A 295 2.61 24.84 -4.95
N GLU A 296 2.47 25.34 -3.73
CA GLU A 296 1.66 24.67 -2.70
C GLU A 296 0.17 24.62 -3.07
N THR A 297 -0.34 25.66 -3.74
CA THR A 297 -1.70 25.76 -4.26
C THR A 297 -1.75 26.56 -5.56
N TYR A 298 -2.68 26.20 -6.44
CA TYR A 298 -2.98 26.89 -7.71
C TYR A 298 -4.30 27.66 -7.66
N THR A 299 -4.96 27.67 -6.50
CA THR A 299 -6.26 28.34 -6.31
C THR A 299 -6.36 29.01 -4.95
N ARG A 300 -7.17 30.07 -4.89
CA ARG A 300 -7.56 30.72 -3.64
C ARG A 300 -8.92 31.37 -3.79
N GLY A 301 -9.81 31.14 -2.82
CA GLY A 301 -11.17 31.70 -2.85
C GLY A 301 -11.86 31.38 -4.19
N LYS A 302 -12.13 32.41 -4.98
CA LYS A 302 -12.75 32.35 -6.30
C LYS A 302 -11.77 32.59 -7.46
N ALA A 303 -10.47 32.44 -7.22
CA ALA A 303 -9.43 32.63 -8.22
C ALA A 303 -8.57 31.37 -8.43
N ALA A 304 -8.18 31.14 -9.69
CA ALA A 304 -7.23 30.10 -10.10
C ALA A 304 -6.08 30.70 -10.92
N ILE A 305 -4.89 30.12 -10.88
CA ILE A 305 -3.74 30.51 -11.71
C ILE A 305 -3.31 29.34 -12.61
N ILE A 306 -3.08 29.62 -13.89
CA ILE A 306 -2.83 28.61 -14.92
C ILE A 306 -1.63 28.96 -15.82
N GLY A 307 -1.09 27.96 -16.51
CA GLY A 307 -0.01 28.10 -17.48
C GLY A 307 1.27 28.69 -16.88
N ASP A 308 2.06 29.37 -17.71
CA ASP A 308 3.33 30.00 -17.32
C ASP A 308 3.20 30.95 -16.11
N ALA A 309 2.00 31.50 -15.84
CA ALA A 309 1.76 32.31 -14.65
C ALA A 309 2.01 31.51 -13.38
N ALA A 310 1.60 30.23 -13.34
CA ALA A 310 1.78 29.33 -12.22
C ALA A 310 3.07 28.49 -12.35
N HIS A 311 3.23 27.78 -13.47
CA HIS A 311 4.21 26.71 -13.65
C HIS A 311 5.03 26.88 -14.94
N PRO A 312 6.10 27.70 -14.92
CA PRO A 312 6.99 27.83 -16.07
C PRO A 312 7.64 26.47 -16.41
N ILE A 313 7.36 25.93 -17.60
CA ILE A 313 7.84 24.61 -18.06
C ILE A 313 9.03 24.78 -19.02
N GLN A 314 10.09 24.00 -18.83
CA GLN A 314 11.21 23.99 -19.79
C GLN A 314 10.76 23.38 -21.14
N PRO A 315 11.24 23.90 -22.28
CA PRO A 315 10.81 23.44 -23.61
C PRO A 315 11.46 22.10 -24.03
N THR A 316 11.52 21.13 -23.11
CA THR A 316 12.17 19.83 -23.27
C THR A 316 11.20 18.71 -23.64
N HIS A 317 9.92 18.85 -23.30
CA HIS A 317 8.87 17.82 -23.47
C HIS A 317 7.63 18.29 -24.26
N ALA A 318 7.65 19.52 -24.77
CA ALA A 318 6.50 20.16 -25.44
C ALA A 318 5.24 20.36 -24.56
N GLN A 319 5.38 20.37 -23.23
CA GLN A 319 4.24 20.40 -22.30
C GLN A 319 3.80 21.79 -21.82
N GLY A 320 4.59 22.86 -21.98
CA GLY A 320 4.24 24.17 -21.38
C GLY A 320 2.88 24.74 -21.80
N ALA A 321 2.63 24.84 -23.11
CA ALA A 321 1.31 25.29 -23.58
C ALA A 321 0.22 24.22 -23.46
N VAL A 322 0.61 22.94 -23.51
CA VAL A 322 -0.32 21.81 -23.41
C VAL A 322 -0.94 21.73 -22.03
N LEU A 323 -0.13 21.89 -20.98
CA LEU A 323 -0.59 21.89 -19.60
C LEU A 323 -1.59 23.02 -19.36
N ALA A 324 -1.33 24.23 -19.88
CA ALA A 324 -2.29 25.34 -19.81
C ALA A 324 -3.62 25.08 -20.55
N ILE A 325 -3.58 24.30 -21.64
CA ILE A 325 -4.77 23.87 -22.38
C ILE A 325 -5.54 22.80 -21.58
N GLU A 326 -4.85 21.88 -20.94
CA GLU A 326 -5.47 20.86 -20.07
C GLU A 326 -6.12 21.48 -18.84
N GLU A 327 -5.46 22.44 -18.21
CA GLU A 327 -6.02 23.25 -17.11
C GLU A 327 -7.31 23.95 -17.54
N ALA A 328 -7.34 24.54 -18.73
CA ALA A 328 -8.56 25.12 -19.29
C ALA A 328 -9.67 24.07 -19.47
N ALA A 329 -9.33 22.87 -19.95
CA ALA A 329 -10.28 21.78 -20.10
C ALA A 329 -10.87 21.34 -18.75
N ALA A 330 -10.02 21.17 -17.73
CA ALA A 330 -10.47 20.86 -16.37
C ALA A 330 -11.47 21.91 -15.87
N LEU A 331 -11.23 23.20 -16.12
CA LEU A 331 -12.18 24.26 -15.80
C LEU A 331 -13.51 24.13 -16.57
N GLU A 332 -13.52 23.71 -17.84
CA GLU A 332 -14.78 23.39 -18.54
C GLU A 332 -15.51 22.26 -17.81
N ALA A 333 -14.86 21.12 -17.59
CA ALA A 333 -15.46 19.95 -16.96
C ALA A 333 -16.05 20.29 -15.59
N LEU A 334 -15.28 20.97 -14.73
CA LEU A 334 -15.66 21.29 -13.36
C LEU A 334 -16.81 22.29 -13.25
N PHE A 335 -17.01 23.15 -14.26
CA PHE A 335 -18.02 24.22 -14.23
C PHE A 335 -19.21 24.03 -15.18
N LYS A 336 -19.22 22.99 -16.03
CA LYS A 336 -20.26 22.72 -17.05
C LYS A 336 -21.70 22.68 -16.51
N ASP A 337 -21.89 22.23 -15.28
CA ASP A 337 -23.21 22.08 -14.64
C ASP A 337 -23.37 22.98 -13.40
N MET A 338 -22.57 24.04 -13.31
CA MET A 338 -22.57 24.93 -12.16
C MET A 338 -23.84 25.79 -12.09
N GLN A 339 -24.65 25.58 -11.04
CA GLN A 339 -25.92 26.32 -10.87
C GLN A 339 -25.81 27.55 -9.97
N HIS A 340 -24.84 27.59 -9.04
CA HIS A 340 -24.75 28.63 -8.01
C HIS A 340 -23.31 29.15 -7.81
N PRO A 341 -23.04 30.47 -7.96
CA PRO A 341 -21.71 31.07 -7.78
C PRO A 341 -21.06 30.84 -6.40
N GLY A 342 -21.87 30.59 -5.36
CA GLY A 342 -21.37 30.24 -4.02
C GLY A 342 -20.56 28.93 -3.96
N LYS A 343 -20.58 28.12 -5.02
CA LYS A 343 -19.87 26.83 -5.13
C LYS A 343 -18.58 26.92 -5.95
N VAL A 344 -18.15 28.12 -6.34
CA VAL A 344 -16.92 28.32 -7.14
C VAL A 344 -15.68 27.86 -6.39
N ALA A 345 -15.51 28.28 -5.14
CA ALA A 345 -14.33 27.93 -4.34
C ALA A 345 -14.16 26.41 -4.16
N GLU A 346 -15.28 25.72 -3.97
CA GLU A 346 -15.35 24.26 -3.91
C GLU A 346 -14.82 23.59 -5.19
N ARG A 347 -15.30 24.02 -6.37
CA ARG A 347 -14.79 23.47 -7.64
C ARG A 347 -13.34 23.80 -7.90
N LEU A 348 -12.87 24.95 -7.42
CA LEU A 348 -11.47 25.33 -7.53
C LEU A 348 -10.57 24.49 -6.60
N SER A 349 -11.05 24.11 -5.41
CA SER A 349 -10.33 23.14 -4.58
C SER A 349 -10.13 21.83 -5.33
N LEU A 350 -11.19 21.30 -5.95
CA LEU A 350 -11.11 20.09 -6.74
C LEU A 350 -10.18 20.22 -7.96
N TYR A 351 -10.23 21.36 -8.66
CA TYR A 351 -9.28 21.69 -9.73
C TYR A 351 -7.83 21.55 -9.25
N ASN A 352 -7.54 22.14 -8.08
CA ASN A 352 -6.21 22.08 -7.50
C ASN A 352 -5.80 20.64 -7.17
N ASP A 353 -6.70 19.85 -6.58
CA ASP A 353 -6.40 18.48 -6.15
C ASP A 353 -6.13 17.54 -7.34
N ILE A 354 -6.89 17.66 -8.42
CA ILE A 354 -6.71 16.84 -9.63
C ILE A 354 -5.37 17.14 -10.29
N LEU A 355 -5.03 18.42 -10.44
CA LEU A 355 -3.96 18.84 -11.34
C LEU A 355 -2.61 19.03 -10.65
N LYS A 356 -2.59 19.35 -9.36
CA LYS A 356 -1.37 19.69 -8.62
C LYS A 356 -0.28 18.64 -8.82
N ARG A 357 -0.64 17.36 -8.66
CA ARG A 357 0.31 16.24 -8.82
C ARG A 357 0.90 16.17 -10.23
N HIS A 358 0.04 16.28 -11.25
CA HIS A 358 0.45 16.24 -12.65
C HIS A 358 1.32 17.45 -13.04
N ILE A 359 0.96 18.64 -12.59
CA ILE A 359 1.73 19.87 -12.79
C ILE A 359 3.11 19.75 -12.14
N HIS A 360 3.18 19.30 -10.88
CA HIS A 360 4.42 19.17 -10.13
C HIS A 360 5.41 18.22 -10.82
N VAL A 361 4.93 17.04 -11.22
CA VAL A 361 5.75 16.05 -11.93
C VAL A 361 6.20 16.59 -13.28
N THR A 362 5.31 17.26 -14.02
CA THR A 362 5.65 17.89 -15.31
C THR A 362 6.74 18.95 -15.17
N GLN A 363 6.66 19.83 -14.16
CA GLN A 363 7.69 20.83 -13.87
C GLN A 363 9.03 20.17 -13.58
N LEU A 364 9.06 19.20 -12.66
CA LEU A 364 10.28 18.51 -12.22
C LEU A 364 10.95 17.72 -13.34
N LEU A 365 10.17 17.02 -14.17
CA LEU A 365 10.68 16.33 -15.36
C LEU A 365 11.21 17.30 -16.40
N SER A 366 10.59 18.47 -16.56
CA SER A 366 11.08 19.48 -17.50
C SER A 366 12.42 20.09 -17.07
N ASP A 367 12.62 20.28 -15.76
CA ASP A 367 13.83 20.82 -15.13
C ASP A 367 14.97 19.79 -15.07
N ALA A 368 14.66 18.48 -15.10
CA ALA A 368 15.63 17.40 -15.20
C ALA A 368 16.31 17.40 -16.58
N GLN A 369 17.49 18.04 -16.67
CA GLN A 369 18.24 18.11 -17.93
C GLN A 369 18.70 16.72 -18.39
N PRO A 370 18.89 16.50 -19.70
CA PRO A 370 19.53 15.28 -20.18
C PRO A 370 20.93 15.13 -19.56
N GLY A 371 21.12 14.10 -18.73
CA GLY A 371 22.40 13.82 -18.05
C GLY A 371 22.58 14.45 -16.66
N ILE A 372 21.73 15.38 -16.22
CA ILE A 372 21.67 15.86 -14.83
C ILE A 372 20.25 15.63 -14.33
N SER A 373 20.04 14.59 -13.52
CA SER A 373 19.02 14.52 -12.46
C SER A 373 18.61 13.07 -12.18
N SER A 374 19.36 12.40 -11.30
CA SER A 374 18.75 11.33 -10.49
C SER A 374 17.82 11.94 -9.42
N VAL A 375 18.07 13.18 -8.98
CA VAL A 375 17.40 13.78 -7.82
C VAL A 375 16.03 14.39 -8.12
N LEU A 376 15.87 15.24 -9.15
CA LEU A 376 14.55 15.80 -9.50
C LEU A 376 13.65 14.73 -10.12
N ARG A 377 14.23 13.77 -10.85
CA ARG A 377 13.51 12.61 -11.35
C ARG A 377 13.02 11.74 -10.20
N LYS A 378 13.87 11.49 -9.20
CA LYS A 378 13.44 10.85 -7.96
C LYS A 378 12.35 11.64 -7.24
N ARG A 379 12.45 12.97 -7.12
CA ARG A 379 11.35 13.79 -6.55
C ARG A 379 10.05 13.64 -7.34
N ALA A 380 10.12 13.54 -8.66
CA ALA A 380 8.95 13.30 -9.51
C ALA A 380 8.36 11.89 -9.27
N GLU A 381 9.22 10.88 -9.12
CA GLU A 381 8.84 9.50 -8.75
C GLU A 381 8.26 9.44 -7.32
N ASP A 382 8.83 10.15 -6.35
CA ASP A 382 8.30 10.24 -4.98
C ASP A 382 6.89 10.86 -4.96
N ILE A 383 6.61 11.81 -5.85
CA ILE A 383 5.28 12.44 -5.98
C ILE A 383 4.30 11.51 -6.69
N TRP A 384 4.68 10.82 -7.77
CA TRP A 384 3.76 10.01 -8.59
C TRP A 384 3.65 8.53 -8.17
N GLY A 385 4.66 7.98 -7.52
CA GLY A 385 4.83 6.57 -7.18
C GLY A 385 6.08 5.96 -7.83
N ASP A 386 6.75 5.08 -7.08
CA ASP A 386 7.97 4.40 -7.52
C ASP A 386 7.75 3.58 -8.82
N GLY A 387 8.73 3.64 -9.73
CA GLY A 387 8.80 2.77 -10.91
C GLY A 387 8.09 3.27 -12.18
N ILE A 388 7.52 4.48 -12.18
CA ILE A 388 6.84 5.04 -13.36
C ILE A 388 7.79 5.29 -14.55
N PHE A 389 9.04 5.70 -14.30
CA PHE A 389 10.00 5.99 -15.37
C PHE A 389 11.20 5.03 -15.27
N PRO A 390 11.37 4.06 -16.20
CA PRO A 390 12.51 3.14 -16.16
C PRO A 390 13.83 3.91 -16.38
N PRO A 391 14.96 3.56 -15.74
CA PRO A 391 16.20 4.37 -15.74
C PRO A 391 16.68 4.84 -17.12
N GLU A 392 16.41 4.05 -18.16
CA GLU A 392 16.72 4.31 -19.57
C GLU A 392 15.77 5.29 -20.27
N ALA A 393 14.65 5.68 -19.65
CA ALA A 393 13.68 6.60 -20.23
C ALA A 393 14.31 7.97 -20.49
N MET A 394 14.29 8.37 -21.76
CA MET A 394 14.70 9.70 -22.24
C MET A 394 13.48 10.50 -22.69
N ASN A 395 13.66 11.81 -22.88
CA ASN A 395 12.61 12.68 -23.41
C ASN A 395 12.02 12.08 -24.70
N PHE A 396 10.69 12.12 -24.81
CA PHE A 396 9.95 11.56 -25.94
C PHE A 396 10.14 10.05 -26.18
N THR A 397 10.71 9.26 -25.27
CA THR A 397 10.61 7.78 -25.35
C THR A 397 9.24 7.29 -24.91
N LYS A 398 8.85 6.07 -25.28
CA LYS A 398 7.51 5.52 -24.99
C LYS A 398 7.05 5.68 -23.52
N PRO A 399 7.88 5.40 -22.48
CA PRO A 399 7.43 5.57 -21.09
C PRO A 399 7.05 7.03 -20.74
N ILE A 400 7.83 8.00 -21.24
CA ILE A 400 7.54 9.43 -21.04
C ILE A 400 6.32 9.86 -21.86
N ARG A 401 6.14 9.30 -23.07
CA ARG A 401 4.95 9.54 -23.88
C ARG A 401 3.70 9.01 -23.19
N GLU A 402 3.74 7.83 -22.59
CA GLU A 402 2.57 7.26 -21.92
C GLU A 402 2.08 8.21 -20.82
N PHE A 403 3.00 8.69 -19.97
CA PHE A 403 2.67 9.64 -18.90
C PHE A 403 1.98 10.92 -19.39
N PHE A 404 2.47 11.53 -20.48
CA PHE A 404 1.89 12.78 -21.00
C PHE A 404 0.71 12.54 -21.95
N TYR A 405 0.88 11.66 -22.94
CA TYR A 405 -0.02 11.54 -24.07
C TYR A 405 -1.24 10.70 -23.74
N ALA A 406 -1.16 9.75 -22.79
CA ALA A 406 -2.33 8.99 -22.34
C ALA A 406 -3.17 9.74 -21.29
N TRP A 407 -2.64 10.80 -20.68
CA TRP A 407 -3.36 11.59 -19.67
C TRP A 407 -4.62 12.25 -20.25
N ASP A 408 -5.79 11.92 -19.73
CA ASP A 408 -7.06 12.56 -20.09
C ASP A 408 -7.59 13.40 -18.94
N VAL A 409 -7.26 14.69 -18.97
CA VAL A 409 -7.66 15.64 -17.93
C VAL A 409 -9.18 15.79 -17.77
N MET A 410 -9.94 15.60 -18.85
CA MET A 410 -11.41 15.73 -18.80
C MET A 410 -12.00 14.53 -18.07
N GLU A 411 -11.50 13.33 -18.37
CA GLU A 411 -11.90 12.11 -17.66
C GLU A 411 -11.53 12.21 -16.17
N GLU A 412 -10.33 12.66 -15.84
CA GLU A 412 -9.91 12.85 -14.44
C GLU A 412 -10.73 13.94 -13.73
N ALA A 413 -11.12 15.00 -14.43
CA ALA A 413 -12.01 16.01 -13.87
C ALA A 413 -13.45 15.52 -13.67
N GLU A 414 -13.99 14.70 -14.59
CA GLU A 414 -15.29 14.06 -14.41
C GLU A 414 -15.25 13.04 -13.26
N LYS A 415 -14.23 12.19 -13.18
CA LYS A 415 -13.99 11.31 -12.01
C LYS A 415 -13.88 12.12 -10.72
N GLY A 416 -13.17 13.24 -10.76
CA GLY A 416 -13.07 14.17 -9.63
C GLY A 416 -14.42 14.78 -9.26
N LYS A 417 -15.28 15.12 -10.22
CA LYS A 417 -16.66 15.59 -9.95
C LYS A 417 -17.55 14.47 -9.44
N GLU A 418 -17.43 13.25 -9.94
CA GLU A 418 -18.15 12.08 -9.44
C GLU A 418 -17.69 11.78 -8.02
N MET A 419 -16.38 11.81 -7.77
CA MET A 419 -15.78 11.69 -6.45
C MET A 419 -16.19 12.86 -5.55
N LEU A 420 -16.32 14.09 -6.03
CA LEU A 420 -16.81 15.22 -5.25
C LEU A 420 -18.35 15.20 -5.11
N ALA A 421 -19.11 14.64 -6.04
CA ALA A 421 -20.52 14.33 -5.83
C ALA A 421 -20.66 13.16 -4.84
N LEU A 422 -19.67 12.27 -4.78
CA LEU A 422 -19.53 11.23 -3.78
C LEU A 422 -19.05 11.80 -2.45
N ILE A 423 -18.17 12.82 -2.36
CA ILE A 423 -17.58 13.39 -1.12
C ILE A 423 -18.44 14.55 -0.57
N TRP A 424 -19.01 15.41 -1.42
CA TRP A 424 -19.78 16.62 -1.08
C TRP A 424 -21.27 16.47 -1.37
N GLY A 425 -21.69 15.40 -2.06
CA GLY A 425 -23.07 14.89 -1.98
C GLY A 425 -23.32 14.03 -0.74
N ARG A 426 -22.39 14.03 0.23
CA ARG A 426 -22.46 13.30 1.51
C ARG A 426 -22.78 14.21 2.70
N PRO A 427 -23.37 13.64 3.76
CA PRO A 427 -24.01 14.32 4.90
C PRO A 427 -23.06 14.97 5.91
N ALA A 428 -21.90 15.52 5.51
CA ALA A 428 -20.97 16.19 6.42
C ALA A 428 -21.57 17.44 7.12
N ASP A 429 -22.28 18.30 6.37
CA ASP A 429 -22.95 19.49 6.94
C ASP A 429 -24.19 19.11 7.75
N VAL A 430 -24.95 18.09 7.30
CA VAL A 430 -26.11 17.55 8.04
C VAL A 430 -25.66 16.86 9.33
N ALA A 431 -24.53 16.13 9.30
CA ALA A 431 -23.88 15.51 10.44
C ALA A 431 -23.41 16.56 11.44
N LEU A 432 -22.71 17.60 10.97
CA LEU A 432 -22.26 18.70 11.81
C LEU A 432 -23.45 19.45 12.44
N ASP A 433 -24.51 19.72 11.68
CA ASP A 433 -25.72 20.39 12.16
C ASP A 433 -26.52 19.50 13.13
N CYS A 434 -26.62 18.20 12.87
CA CYS A 434 -27.21 17.22 13.79
C CYS A 434 -26.43 17.16 15.11
N VAL A 435 -25.10 17.23 15.07
CA VAL A 435 -24.24 17.21 16.26
C VAL A 435 -24.34 18.52 17.03
N ARG A 436 -24.17 19.68 16.35
CA ARG A 436 -24.20 21.01 16.97
C ARG A 436 -25.52 21.31 17.65
N GLY A 437 -26.65 20.96 17.03
CA GLY A 437 -27.98 21.13 17.64
C GLY A 437 -28.29 20.18 18.81
N HIS A 438 -27.43 19.19 19.08
CA HIS A 438 -27.68 18.12 20.05
C HIS A 438 -26.54 17.90 21.05
N LEU A 439 -25.60 18.85 21.15
CA LEU A 439 -24.52 18.83 22.14
C LEU A 439 -24.99 18.57 23.58
N PRO A 440 -26.14 19.11 24.07
CA PRO A 440 -26.61 18.78 25.42
C PRO A 440 -26.96 17.31 25.61
N GLY A 441 -27.54 16.66 24.59
CA GLY A 441 -27.88 15.23 24.64
C GLY A 441 -26.64 14.33 24.54
N ILE A 442 -25.68 14.73 23.71
CA ILE A 442 -24.38 14.06 23.57
C ILE A 442 -23.56 14.20 24.85
N SER A 443 -23.54 15.40 25.45
CA SER A 443 -22.89 15.67 26.74
C SER A 443 -23.43 14.79 27.86
N LYS A 444 -24.76 14.69 27.95
CA LYS A 444 -25.42 13.81 28.90
C LYS A 444 -25.06 12.33 28.68
N ALA A 445 -24.97 11.91 27.43
CA ALA A 445 -24.71 10.52 27.08
C ALA A 445 -23.25 10.10 27.29
N PHE A 446 -22.28 10.98 27.01
CA PHE A 446 -20.86 10.59 26.92
C PHE A 446 -19.91 11.37 27.84
N PHE A 447 -20.35 12.50 28.42
CA PHE A 447 -19.50 13.43 29.15
C PHE A 447 -20.09 13.87 30.50
N ASN A 448 -20.96 13.06 31.12
CA ASN A 448 -21.51 13.31 32.46
C ASN A 448 -22.13 14.71 32.67
N ASP A 449 -22.88 15.22 31.69
CA ASP A 449 -23.54 16.54 31.73
C ASP A 449 -22.57 17.74 31.81
N GLU A 450 -21.37 17.66 31.21
CA GLU A 450 -20.52 18.84 31.02
C GLU A 450 -21.23 19.97 30.24
N THR A 451 -20.94 21.22 30.61
CA THR A 451 -21.55 22.41 30.00
C THR A 451 -21.10 22.58 28.54
N GLU A 452 -22.03 22.98 27.66
CA GLU A 452 -21.80 23.19 26.22
C GLU A 452 -20.58 24.09 25.92
N GLU A 453 -20.31 25.11 26.75
CA GLU A 453 -19.15 26.01 26.61
C GLU A 453 -17.79 25.31 26.75
N LYS A 454 -17.74 24.13 27.38
CA LYS A 454 -16.53 23.31 27.52
C LYS A 454 -16.35 22.33 26.37
N LEU A 455 -17.39 22.08 25.58
CA LEU A 455 -17.38 21.18 24.43
C LEU A 455 -17.04 21.98 23.17
N LYS A 456 -15.86 21.74 22.60
CA LYS A 456 -15.46 22.30 21.31
C LYS A 456 -15.59 21.23 20.23
N VAL A 457 -16.52 21.45 19.30
CA VAL A 457 -16.61 20.68 18.05
C VAL A 457 -15.66 21.34 17.06
N GLU A 458 -14.43 20.85 16.98
CA GLU A 458 -13.38 21.51 16.19
C GLU A 458 -13.44 21.16 14.70
N GLU A 459 -13.69 19.88 14.34
CA GLU A 459 -13.59 19.45 12.93
C GLU A 459 -14.35 18.12 12.67
N LEU A 460 -14.98 17.98 11.49
CA LEU A 460 -15.32 16.67 10.92
C LEU A 460 -14.09 16.19 10.15
N VAL A 461 -13.40 15.19 10.68
CA VAL A 461 -12.22 14.64 10.03
C VAL A 461 -12.68 13.53 9.11
N ILE A 462 -12.70 13.82 7.80
CA ILE A 462 -12.90 12.80 6.77
C ILE A 462 -11.53 12.14 6.55
N THR A 463 -11.38 10.91 7.04
CA THR A 463 -10.18 10.11 6.74
C THR A 463 -10.41 9.28 5.47
N GLU A 464 -9.34 8.82 4.81
CA GLU A 464 -9.45 7.92 3.63
C GLU A 464 -10.26 6.63 3.92
N LEU A 465 -10.46 6.27 5.19
CA LEU A 465 -11.12 5.04 5.61
C LEU A 465 -12.55 5.25 6.17
N GLU A 466 -12.84 6.34 6.91
CA GLU A 466 -14.14 6.56 7.58
C GLU A 466 -14.45 8.05 7.86
N GLU A 467 -15.74 8.41 7.92
CA GLU A 467 -16.24 9.70 8.44
C GLU A 467 -16.27 9.67 9.99
N CYS A 468 -15.39 10.44 10.64
CA CYS A 468 -15.31 10.53 12.10
C CYS A 468 -15.47 11.99 12.57
N LEU A 469 -16.22 12.18 13.66
CA LEU A 469 -16.38 13.47 14.33
C LEU A 469 -15.45 13.54 15.55
N LYS A 470 -14.60 14.56 15.61
CA LYS A 470 -13.75 14.81 16.78
C LYS A 470 -14.41 15.85 17.69
N ILE A 471 -14.66 15.48 18.95
CA ILE A 471 -15.15 16.40 19.99
C ILE A 471 -14.08 16.50 21.07
N GLU A 472 -13.62 17.71 21.34
CA GLU A 472 -12.68 18.00 22.43
C GLU A 472 -13.40 18.70 23.59
N THR A 473 -13.06 18.28 24.81
CA THR A 473 -13.39 19.00 26.04
C THR A 473 -12.11 19.63 26.61
N SER A 474 -12.22 20.46 27.66
CA SER A 474 -11.05 21.02 28.34
C SER A 474 -10.11 19.96 28.96
N GLU A 475 -10.55 18.72 29.08
CA GLU A 475 -9.81 17.63 29.76
C GLU A 475 -9.64 16.36 28.91
N GLN A 476 -10.45 16.16 27.85
CA GLN A 476 -10.48 14.90 27.09
C GLN A 476 -10.75 15.11 25.60
N GLU A 477 -10.11 14.29 24.77
CA GLU A 477 -10.42 14.17 23.34
C GLU A 477 -11.20 12.87 23.09
N ALA A 478 -12.30 12.93 22.32
CA ALA A 478 -13.07 11.76 21.93
C ALA A 478 -13.45 11.80 20.44
N ILE A 479 -13.25 10.65 19.77
CA ILE A 479 -13.61 10.43 18.38
C ILE A 479 -14.94 9.67 18.34
N PHE A 480 -15.89 10.16 17.55
CA PHE A 480 -17.21 9.59 17.36
C PHE A 480 -17.45 9.20 15.90
N GLU A 481 -18.25 8.17 15.71
CA GLU A 481 -18.73 7.70 14.42
C GLU A 481 -20.20 8.05 14.26
N LEU A 482 -20.59 8.33 13.01
CA LEU A 482 -21.96 8.64 12.63
C LEU A 482 -22.47 7.61 11.61
N PHE A 483 -23.63 7.00 11.86
CA PHE A 483 -24.20 6.01 10.94
C PHE A 483 -25.73 5.95 11.01
N MET A 484 -26.37 5.38 9.97
CA MET A 484 -27.83 5.20 9.91
C MET A 484 -28.23 3.73 10.07
N ASP A 485 -29.44 3.50 10.57
CA ASP A 485 -30.01 2.14 10.65
C ASP A 485 -30.46 1.65 9.27
N THR A 486 -29.72 0.69 8.73
CA THR A 486 -29.93 0.13 7.39
C THR A 486 -31.01 -0.96 7.34
N LYS A 487 -31.63 -1.35 8.47
CA LYS A 487 -32.70 -2.38 8.50
C LYS A 487 -34.13 -1.83 8.27
N VAL A 488 -34.30 -0.54 7.98
CA VAL A 488 -35.63 0.01 7.62
C VAL A 488 -35.91 -0.27 6.14
N ASN A 489 -36.78 -1.26 5.86
CA ASN A 489 -37.25 -1.63 4.53
C ASN A 489 -37.54 -0.41 3.64
N GLY A 490 -36.69 -0.16 2.64
CA GLY A 490 -36.88 0.89 1.63
C GLY A 490 -35.90 2.07 1.67
N PHE A 491 -34.87 2.04 2.52
CA PHE A 491 -33.77 3.01 2.50
C PHE A 491 -32.49 2.39 1.93
N GLU A 492 -32.12 2.76 0.71
CA GLU A 492 -30.73 2.65 0.23
C GLU A 492 -30.02 3.98 0.55
N PRO A 493 -28.92 3.97 1.31
CA PRO A 493 -28.07 5.15 1.45
C PRO A 493 -27.56 5.55 0.06
N VAL A 494 -28.04 6.67 -0.47
CA VAL A 494 -27.51 7.26 -1.71
C VAL A 494 -26.35 8.17 -1.31
N GLY A 495 -25.14 7.84 -1.78
CA GLY A 495 -23.91 8.50 -1.35
C GLY A 495 -23.17 7.67 -0.30
N GLU A 496 -21.91 7.40 -0.56
CA GLU A 496 -21.14 6.32 0.08
C GLU A 496 -20.56 6.73 1.48
N GLY A 497 -21.23 7.67 2.18
CA GLY A 497 -20.67 8.53 3.26
C GLY A 497 -20.88 8.16 4.70
N LEU A 498 -22.11 7.95 5.10
CA LEU A 498 -22.34 7.43 6.44
C LEU A 498 -21.83 6.00 6.43
N CYS A 499 -20.85 5.74 7.29
CA CYS A 499 -20.13 4.48 7.30
C CYS A 499 -21.14 3.33 7.33
N ALA A 500 -20.85 2.23 6.64
CA ALA A 500 -21.68 1.02 6.62
C ALA A 500 -21.68 0.30 7.99
N CYS A 501 -21.38 1.01 9.08
CA CYS A 501 -21.41 0.55 10.45
C CYS A 501 -22.83 0.13 10.83
N TYR A 502 -22.91 -0.94 11.60
CA TYR A 502 -24.16 -1.34 12.22
C TYR A 502 -24.23 -0.91 13.67
N ARG A 503 -25.47 -0.86 14.15
CA ARG A 503 -25.75 -0.84 15.58
C ARG A 503 -25.14 -2.07 16.22
N VAL A 504 -24.50 -1.87 17.36
CA VAL A 504 -23.96 -2.94 18.19
C VAL A 504 -24.80 -3.12 19.44
N GLY A 505 -24.85 -4.33 19.97
CA GLY A 505 -25.43 -4.56 21.28
C GLY A 505 -24.69 -3.76 22.35
N ARG A 506 -25.44 -3.24 23.33
CA ARG A 506 -24.86 -2.48 24.45
C ARG A 506 -23.80 -3.28 25.22
N TYR A 507 -23.98 -4.59 25.28
CA TYR A 507 -23.02 -5.55 25.79
C TYR A 507 -22.95 -6.74 24.83
N THR A 508 -21.83 -7.46 24.81
CA THR A 508 -21.65 -8.65 23.95
C THR A 508 -22.62 -9.82 24.21
N ASN A 509 -23.36 -9.82 25.33
CA ASN A 509 -24.44 -10.78 25.61
C ASN A 509 -25.84 -10.23 25.33
N SER A 510 -25.93 -9.10 24.62
CA SER A 510 -27.22 -8.51 24.25
C SER A 510 -27.95 -9.39 23.26
N ARG A 511 -29.28 -9.36 23.30
CA ARG A 511 -30.12 -10.07 22.32
C ARG A 511 -29.77 -9.70 20.87
N GLN A 512 -29.53 -8.42 20.60
CA GLN A 512 -29.15 -7.89 19.28
C GLN A 512 -27.84 -8.52 18.77
N THR A 513 -26.87 -8.66 19.66
CA THR A 513 -25.58 -9.30 19.38
C THR A 513 -25.75 -10.78 18.99
N PHE A 514 -26.58 -11.53 19.73
CA PHE A 514 -26.86 -12.93 19.37
C PHE A 514 -27.68 -13.08 18.08
N GLU A 515 -28.63 -12.16 17.82
CA GLU A 515 -29.35 -12.12 16.54
C GLU A 515 -28.38 -11.91 15.36
N ARG A 516 -27.41 -11.00 15.51
CA ARG A 516 -26.34 -10.80 14.51
C ARG A 516 -25.48 -12.04 14.33
N ALA A 517 -25.05 -12.68 15.42
CA ALA A 517 -24.26 -13.90 15.34
C ALA A 517 -25.00 -15.03 14.60
N LYS A 518 -26.32 -15.16 14.80
CA LYS A 518 -27.16 -16.10 14.03
C LYS A 518 -27.24 -15.76 12.55
N GLU A 519 -27.37 -14.47 12.22
CA GLU A 519 -27.35 -14.00 10.82
C GLU A 519 -26.04 -14.42 10.14
N TRP A 520 -24.89 -14.15 10.74
CA TRP A 520 -23.58 -14.55 10.18
C TRP A 520 -23.39 -16.06 10.06
N LEU A 521 -23.86 -16.81 11.05
CA LEU A 521 -23.83 -18.27 10.99
C LEU A 521 -24.68 -18.80 9.84
N SER A 522 -25.91 -18.27 9.69
CA SER A 522 -26.82 -18.62 8.60
C SER A 522 -26.19 -18.30 7.25
N GLU A 523 -25.78 -17.03 7.02
CA GLU A 523 -25.10 -16.57 5.81
C GLU A 523 -23.90 -17.47 5.46
N CYS A 524 -23.04 -17.77 6.44
CA CYS A 524 -21.87 -18.60 6.21
C CYS A 524 -22.20 -20.06 5.84
N VAL A 525 -23.30 -20.62 6.36
CA VAL A 525 -23.71 -21.99 6.03
C VAL A 525 -24.42 -22.05 4.68
N THR A 526 -25.14 -21.01 4.28
CA THR A 526 -25.96 -21.02 3.06
C THR A 526 -25.27 -20.42 1.84
N GLU A 527 -24.38 -19.45 2.01
CA GLU A 527 -23.84 -18.64 0.91
C GLU A 527 -22.33 -18.79 0.70
N HIS A 528 -21.55 -19.10 1.74
CA HIS A 528 -20.10 -19.19 1.64
C HIS A 528 -19.61 -20.59 1.24
N ALA A 529 -18.46 -20.67 0.58
CA ALA A 529 -17.73 -21.92 0.32
C ALA A 529 -17.01 -22.49 1.57
N CYS A 530 -17.54 -22.22 2.77
CA CYS A 530 -17.00 -22.74 4.02
C CYS A 530 -17.42 -24.20 4.24
N PRO A 531 -16.62 -25.02 4.95
CA PRO A 531 -17.03 -26.38 5.30
C PRO A 531 -18.42 -26.39 5.95
N SER A 532 -19.34 -27.16 5.37
CA SER A 532 -20.69 -27.32 5.92
C SER A 532 -20.62 -27.93 7.32
N PRO A 533 -21.57 -27.58 8.21
CA PRO A 533 -21.73 -28.30 9.47
C PRO A 533 -21.85 -29.79 9.23
N ILE A 534 -21.33 -30.59 10.17
CA ILE A 534 -21.29 -32.08 10.16
C ILE A 534 -22.34 -32.68 9.23
N THR A 535 -21.88 -33.16 8.07
CA THR A 535 -22.61 -34.09 7.21
C THR A 535 -22.25 -35.51 7.65
N ALA A 536 -23.19 -36.44 7.53
CA ALA A 536 -23.09 -37.80 8.07
C ALA A 536 -21.74 -38.49 7.80
N GLY A 537 -21.19 -39.18 8.81
CA GLY A 537 -19.96 -39.96 8.75
C GLY A 537 -18.73 -39.34 9.43
N VAL A 538 -18.87 -38.23 10.17
CA VAL A 538 -17.76 -37.55 10.87
C VAL A 538 -17.74 -37.94 12.36
N PRO A 539 -16.62 -38.45 12.91
CA PRO A 539 -16.56 -38.89 14.31
C PRO A 539 -16.65 -37.70 15.27
N LEU A 540 -17.60 -37.75 16.21
CA LEU A 540 -17.72 -36.82 17.33
C LEU A 540 -16.60 -37.02 18.36
N PRO A 541 -16.28 -36.00 19.18
CA PRO A 541 -15.47 -36.18 20.38
C PRO A 541 -16.06 -37.26 21.30
N LYS A 542 -15.23 -37.92 22.12
CA LYS A 542 -15.71 -38.99 23.01
C LYS A 542 -16.80 -38.51 23.96
N ARG A 543 -16.71 -37.26 24.40
CA ARG A 543 -17.65 -36.64 25.34
C ARG A 543 -18.02 -35.21 24.93
N LEU A 544 -19.24 -34.82 25.25
CA LEU A 544 -19.78 -33.47 25.06
C LEU A 544 -20.59 -33.06 26.30
N ILE A 545 -20.78 -31.77 26.50
CA ILE A 545 -21.67 -31.22 27.52
C ILE A 545 -23.01 -30.92 26.86
N GLN A 546 -24.10 -31.51 27.36
CA GLN A 546 -25.46 -31.16 26.97
C GLN A 546 -25.89 -29.90 27.72
N VAL A 547 -26.30 -28.87 26.98
CA VAL A 547 -26.58 -27.52 27.50
C VAL A 547 -28.01 -27.03 27.25
N GLU A 548 -28.90 -27.91 26.78
CA GLU A 548 -30.32 -27.57 26.62
C GLU A 548 -30.97 -27.14 27.95
N GLY A 549 -31.97 -26.25 27.88
CA GLY A 549 -32.71 -25.75 29.04
C GLY A 549 -32.79 -24.23 29.11
N ALA A 550 -33.43 -23.72 30.17
CA ALA A 550 -33.44 -22.30 30.52
C ALA A 550 -32.06 -21.84 31.00
N LEU A 551 -31.81 -20.53 31.07
CA LEU A 551 -30.50 -19.93 31.34
C LEU A 551 -29.78 -20.47 32.59
N GLU A 552 -30.50 -20.83 33.65
CA GLU A 552 -29.92 -21.31 34.91
C GLU A 552 -30.08 -22.82 35.12
N ASP A 553 -30.57 -23.55 34.11
CA ASP A 553 -30.74 -25.00 34.22
C ASP A 553 -29.36 -25.70 34.26
N PRO A 554 -29.22 -26.79 35.03
CA PRO A 554 -27.99 -27.57 35.13
C PRO A 554 -27.60 -28.17 33.77
N VAL A 555 -26.32 -28.44 33.60
CA VAL A 555 -25.76 -29.11 32.41
C VAL A 555 -25.28 -30.51 32.77
N ARG A 556 -24.96 -31.35 31.79
CA ARG A 556 -24.39 -32.68 32.05
C ARG A 556 -23.44 -33.14 30.97
N LEU A 557 -22.45 -33.92 31.36
CA LEU A 557 -21.53 -34.59 30.45
C LEU A 557 -22.21 -35.83 29.82
N ILE A 558 -22.02 -36.06 28.53
CA ILE A 558 -22.55 -37.23 27.82
C ILE A 558 -21.43 -37.90 27.02
N GLU A 559 -21.56 -39.21 26.82
CA GLU A 559 -20.76 -39.96 25.84
C GLU A 559 -21.51 -40.01 24.50
N THR A 560 -20.81 -39.74 23.40
CA THR A 560 -21.45 -39.54 22.09
C THR A 560 -21.83 -40.83 21.37
N ARG A 561 -21.21 -41.97 21.70
CA ARG A 561 -21.56 -43.35 21.28
C ARG A 561 -21.91 -43.55 19.78
N GLY A 562 -21.37 -42.71 18.88
CA GLY A 562 -21.59 -42.81 17.44
C GLY A 562 -22.82 -42.04 16.91
N ASP A 563 -23.45 -41.21 17.74
CA ASP A 563 -24.47 -40.26 17.29
C ASP A 563 -23.85 -39.09 16.51
N GLU A 564 -24.68 -38.32 15.80
CA GLU A 564 -24.25 -37.17 14.99
C GLU A 564 -25.08 -35.93 15.35
N PHE A 565 -24.46 -34.95 16.02
CA PHE A 565 -25.11 -33.68 16.38
C PHE A 565 -24.16 -32.49 16.20
N PRO A 566 -24.66 -31.29 15.83
CA PRO A 566 -23.88 -30.07 15.88
C PRO A 566 -23.44 -29.76 17.31
N TYR A 567 -22.17 -29.44 17.49
CA TYR A 567 -21.60 -29.00 18.76
C TYR A 567 -20.72 -27.77 18.57
N VAL A 568 -20.51 -27.03 19.65
CA VAL A 568 -19.64 -25.85 19.70
C VAL A 568 -18.42 -26.17 20.55
N CYS A 569 -17.25 -25.61 20.23
CA CYS A 569 -16.06 -25.67 21.09
C CYS A 569 -15.88 -24.36 21.86
N LEU A 570 -15.27 -24.41 23.04
CA LEU A 570 -14.82 -23.24 23.79
C LEU A 570 -13.29 -23.15 23.80
N SER A 571 -12.75 -22.08 23.24
CA SER A 571 -11.36 -21.67 23.41
C SER A 571 -11.25 -20.71 24.60
N HIS A 572 -10.51 -21.09 25.64
CA HIS A 572 -10.42 -20.34 26.88
C HIS A 572 -9.10 -20.57 27.65
N ARG A 573 -8.84 -19.74 28.67
CA ARG A 573 -7.74 -19.94 29.61
C ARG A 573 -8.21 -20.61 30.89
N TRP A 574 -7.44 -21.58 31.35
CA TRP A 574 -7.70 -22.24 32.63
C TRP A 574 -7.37 -21.31 33.82
N GLY A 575 -6.38 -20.42 33.66
CA GLY A 575 -5.82 -19.60 34.73
C GLY A 575 -4.69 -20.29 35.50
N ASP A 576 -3.97 -19.51 36.31
CA ASP A 576 -2.97 -20.03 37.27
C ASP A 576 -3.61 -21.06 38.23
N PRO A 577 -2.88 -22.09 38.71
CA PRO A 577 -3.38 -23.06 39.69
C PRO A 577 -4.08 -22.49 40.94
N ILE A 578 -3.86 -21.22 41.31
CA ILE A 578 -4.61 -20.56 42.39
C ILE A 578 -6.09 -20.32 42.06
N HIS A 579 -6.45 -20.30 40.78
CA HIS A 579 -7.82 -20.06 40.33
C HIS A 579 -8.66 -21.34 40.38
N LYS A 580 -9.98 -21.20 40.42
CA LYS A 580 -10.93 -22.32 40.36
C LYS A 580 -10.81 -23.03 39.00
N GLN A 581 -10.41 -24.30 39.00
CA GLN A 581 -10.31 -25.14 37.80
C GLN A 581 -11.33 -26.28 37.85
N LEU A 582 -12.51 -26.06 37.25
CA LEU A 582 -13.50 -27.13 37.11
C LEU A 582 -13.04 -28.11 36.03
N LYS A 583 -12.78 -29.36 36.42
CA LYS A 583 -12.25 -30.41 35.55
C LYS A 583 -12.89 -31.77 35.79
N THR A 584 -13.01 -32.57 34.74
CA THR A 584 -13.46 -33.96 34.84
C THR A 584 -12.26 -34.86 35.12
N THR A 585 -12.35 -35.68 36.17
CA THR A 585 -11.34 -36.68 36.54
C THR A 585 -11.98 -38.06 36.58
N THR A 586 -11.18 -39.11 36.78
CA THR A 586 -11.66 -40.48 37.01
C THR A 586 -12.68 -40.56 38.16
N ARG A 587 -12.63 -39.63 39.13
CA ARG A 587 -13.52 -39.59 40.29
C ARG A 587 -14.77 -38.74 40.09
N THR A 588 -14.73 -37.77 39.17
CA THR A 588 -15.86 -36.83 38.96
C THR A 588 -16.68 -37.15 37.71
N VAL A 589 -16.16 -37.96 36.78
CA VAL A 589 -16.84 -38.29 35.51
C VAL A 589 -18.28 -38.77 35.68
N GLU A 590 -18.56 -39.70 36.59
CA GLU A 590 -19.92 -40.20 36.83
C GLU A 590 -20.85 -39.11 37.38
N SER A 591 -20.35 -38.27 38.30
CA SER A 591 -21.12 -37.14 38.83
C SER A 591 -21.44 -36.10 37.76
N HIS A 592 -20.45 -35.76 36.93
CA HIS A 592 -20.61 -34.82 35.81
C HIS A 592 -21.57 -35.37 34.74
N MET A 593 -21.62 -36.70 34.54
CA MET A 593 -22.59 -37.33 33.64
C MET A 593 -24.02 -37.32 34.18
N ASN A 594 -24.19 -37.29 35.50
CA ASN A 594 -25.50 -37.14 36.13
C ASN A 594 -25.98 -35.67 36.01
N LYS A 595 -25.20 -34.73 36.56
CA LYS A 595 -25.47 -33.29 36.49
C LYS A 595 -24.28 -32.46 36.99
N ILE A 596 -24.16 -31.24 36.47
CA ILE A 596 -23.31 -30.16 36.96
C ILE A 596 -24.24 -28.97 37.21
N GLU A 597 -24.33 -28.53 38.47
CA GLU A 597 -25.21 -27.42 38.84
C GLU A 597 -24.71 -26.09 38.24
N TRP A 598 -25.65 -25.21 37.87
CA TRP A 598 -25.33 -23.90 37.29
C TRP A 598 -24.37 -23.07 38.15
N VAL A 599 -24.56 -23.12 39.47
CA VAL A 599 -23.73 -22.41 40.47
C VAL A 599 -22.30 -22.94 40.56
N ASP A 600 -22.08 -24.20 40.17
CA ASP A 600 -20.76 -24.83 40.22
C ASP A 600 -19.92 -24.51 38.98
N LEU A 601 -20.58 -24.19 37.85
CA LEU A 601 -19.92 -23.76 36.62
C LEU A 601 -19.14 -22.46 36.85
N PRO A 602 -17.86 -22.38 36.47
CA PRO A 602 -17.11 -21.12 36.40
C PRO A 602 -17.78 -20.08 35.48
N ALA A 603 -17.55 -18.80 35.71
CA ALA A 603 -18.18 -17.72 34.94
C ALA A 603 -17.99 -17.85 33.42
N THR A 604 -16.79 -18.18 32.94
CA THR A 604 -16.50 -18.40 31.51
C THR A 604 -17.31 -19.57 30.94
N PHE A 605 -17.59 -20.60 31.74
CA PHE A 605 -18.40 -21.74 31.29
C PHE A 605 -19.88 -21.40 31.26
N ARG A 606 -20.38 -20.61 32.23
CA ARG A 606 -21.75 -20.08 32.21
C ARG A 606 -21.98 -19.18 30.99
N ASP A 607 -21.02 -18.34 30.65
CA ASP A 607 -21.08 -17.50 29.45
C ASP A 607 -21.13 -18.36 28.19
N ALA A 608 -20.28 -19.40 28.09
CA ALA A 608 -20.29 -20.32 26.95
C ALA A 608 -21.62 -21.11 26.80
N VAL A 609 -22.19 -21.56 27.91
CA VAL A 609 -23.53 -22.18 27.94
C VAL A 609 -24.60 -21.19 27.49
N THR A 610 -24.51 -19.93 27.93
CA THR A 610 -25.41 -18.85 27.51
C THR A 610 -25.33 -18.60 26.01
N VAL A 611 -24.12 -18.57 25.43
CA VAL A 611 -23.94 -18.44 23.97
C VAL A 611 -24.59 -19.63 23.25
N CYS A 612 -24.35 -20.86 23.70
CA CYS A 612 -24.93 -22.05 23.06
C CYS A 612 -26.46 -22.03 23.08
N ARG A 613 -27.07 -21.73 24.24
CA ARG A 613 -28.52 -21.61 24.40
C ARG A 613 -29.08 -20.49 23.52
N SER A 614 -28.42 -19.33 23.49
CA SER A 614 -28.82 -18.20 22.65
C SER A 614 -28.69 -18.49 21.17
N MET A 615 -27.72 -19.31 20.75
CA MET A 615 -27.44 -19.71 19.36
C MET A 615 -28.17 -21.00 18.92
N ASP A 616 -29.09 -21.53 19.74
CA ASP A 616 -29.84 -22.77 19.50
C ASP A 616 -28.97 -24.02 19.30
N VAL A 617 -27.81 -24.08 19.98
CA VAL A 617 -26.90 -25.24 19.98
C VAL A 617 -27.00 -26.04 21.28
N LYS A 618 -27.16 -27.36 21.16
CA LYS A 618 -27.45 -28.28 22.27
C LYS A 618 -26.22 -28.84 22.98
N TYR A 619 -25.06 -28.80 22.32
CA TYR A 619 -23.86 -29.49 22.77
C TYR A 619 -22.64 -28.57 22.73
N LEU A 620 -21.84 -28.62 23.80
CA LEU A 620 -20.64 -27.83 24.00
C LEU A 620 -19.46 -28.74 24.36
N TRP A 621 -18.31 -28.50 23.75
CA TRP A 621 -17.05 -29.16 24.06
C TRP A 621 -16.12 -28.19 24.80
N ILE A 622 -15.64 -28.63 25.95
CA ILE A 622 -14.65 -27.93 26.79
C ILE A 622 -13.60 -28.96 27.19
N ASP A 623 -12.33 -28.71 26.86
CA ASP A 623 -11.20 -29.62 27.09
C ASP A 623 -11.11 -30.12 28.55
N SER A 624 -11.26 -29.22 29.52
CA SER A 624 -11.17 -29.54 30.95
C SER A 624 -12.28 -30.48 31.43
N LEU A 625 -13.42 -30.52 30.72
CA LEU A 625 -14.59 -31.32 31.09
C LEU A 625 -14.79 -32.55 30.21
N CYS A 626 -14.41 -32.49 28.93
CA CYS A 626 -14.63 -33.55 27.96
C CYS A 626 -13.46 -34.55 27.90
N ILE A 627 -12.26 -34.13 28.32
CA ILE A 627 -11.07 -34.98 28.45
C ILE A 627 -10.83 -35.27 29.94
N LEU A 628 -10.44 -36.50 30.29
CA LEU A 628 -10.05 -36.81 31.66
C LEU A 628 -8.76 -36.07 32.03
N GLN A 629 -8.81 -35.33 33.13
CA GLN A 629 -7.73 -34.51 33.63
C GLN A 629 -7.05 -35.14 34.84
N SER A 630 -5.74 -34.92 34.95
CA SER A 630 -4.96 -35.32 36.12
C SER A 630 -5.29 -34.45 37.34
N PHE A 631 -5.06 -34.98 38.54
CA PHE A 631 -5.34 -34.31 39.82
C PHE A 631 -4.32 -34.70 40.89
N ALA A 632 -4.27 -33.92 41.97
CA ALA A 632 -3.38 -34.21 43.10
C ALA A 632 -3.76 -35.56 43.74
N GLU A 633 -2.77 -36.39 44.09
CA GLU A 633 -2.97 -37.71 44.70
C GLU A 633 -3.59 -38.78 43.78
N ILE A 634 -3.46 -38.62 42.46
CA ILE A 634 -3.84 -39.66 41.49
C ILE A 634 -2.98 -40.92 41.68
N ILE A 635 -3.62 -42.09 41.80
CA ILE A 635 -2.91 -43.37 41.93
C ILE A 635 -2.43 -43.88 40.55
N PRO A 636 -1.40 -44.75 40.47
CA PRO A 636 -0.83 -45.19 39.20
C PRO A 636 -1.84 -45.74 38.17
N ASP A 637 -2.82 -46.52 38.63
CA ASP A 637 -3.85 -47.10 37.74
C ASP A 637 -4.78 -46.01 37.16
N GLU A 638 -5.19 -45.04 37.98
CA GLU A 638 -5.99 -43.88 37.53
C GLU A 638 -5.19 -42.98 36.58
N LEU A 639 -3.88 -42.82 36.85
CA LEU A 639 -2.98 -42.03 36.01
C LEU A 639 -2.81 -42.65 34.62
N GLU A 640 -2.69 -43.97 34.54
CA GLU A 640 -2.58 -44.68 33.26
C GLU A 640 -3.85 -44.51 32.43
N VAL A 641 -5.02 -44.69 33.03
CA VAL A 641 -6.32 -44.45 32.36
C VAL A 641 -6.43 -43.00 31.88
N THR A 642 -6.03 -42.05 32.72
CA THR A 642 -6.05 -40.61 32.39
C THR A 642 -5.10 -40.29 31.23
N ARG A 643 -3.89 -40.86 31.22
CA ARG A 643 -2.91 -40.70 30.13
C ARG A 643 -3.41 -41.29 28.82
N GLN A 644 -4.04 -42.46 28.86
CA GLN A 644 -4.62 -43.08 27.67
C GLN A 644 -5.78 -42.26 27.10
N ASP A 645 -6.68 -41.77 27.96
CA ASP A 645 -7.78 -40.89 27.56
C ASP A 645 -7.26 -39.57 26.96
N PHE A 646 -6.29 -38.94 27.63
CA PHE A 646 -5.65 -37.73 27.15
C PHE A 646 -4.94 -37.96 25.81
N ALA A 647 -4.16 -39.02 25.66
CA ALA A 647 -3.47 -39.33 24.41
C ALA A 647 -4.45 -39.55 23.24
N GLN A 648 -5.56 -40.26 23.51
CA GLN A 648 -6.62 -40.49 22.53
C GLN A 648 -7.30 -39.17 22.13
N GLU A 649 -7.81 -38.40 23.09
CA GLU A 649 -8.54 -37.16 22.80
C GLU A 649 -7.63 -36.06 22.24
N ASN A 650 -6.39 -35.96 22.72
CA ASN A 650 -5.40 -35.03 22.18
C ASN A 650 -5.09 -35.32 20.70
N SER A 651 -4.93 -36.60 20.33
CA SER A 651 -4.75 -36.99 18.92
C SER A 651 -5.97 -36.67 18.04
N ALA A 652 -7.16 -36.57 18.65
CA ALA A 652 -8.41 -36.21 17.98
C ALA A 652 -8.76 -34.72 18.08
N MET A 653 -8.08 -33.95 18.94
CA MET A 653 -8.40 -32.55 19.26
C MET A 653 -8.46 -31.67 18.02
N ALA A 654 -7.53 -31.87 17.09
CA ALA A 654 -7.53 -31.18 15.80
C ALA A 654 -8.87 -31.35 15.06
N ARG A 655 -9.35 -32.59 14.97
CA ARG A 655 -10.63 -32.93 14.34
C ARG A 655 -11.81 -32.37 15.14
N THR A 656 -11.73 -32.37 16.46
CA THR A 656 -12.75 -31.77 17.34
C THR A 656 -12.97 -30.29 17.00
N TYR A 657 -11.91 -29.51 16.80
CA TYR A 657 -12.03 -28.11 16.38
C TYR A 657 -12.43 -27.98 14.89
N GLN A 658 -11.87 -28.79 13.98
CA GLN A 658 -12.20 -28.77 12.55
C GLN A 658 -13.68 -29.07 12.26
N ASN A 659 -14.31 -29.91 13.07
CA ASN A 659 -15.68 -30.38 12.86
C ASN A 659 -16.72 -29.63 13.71
N SER A 660 -16.31 -28.64 14.52
CA SER A 660 -17.24 -27.86 15.32
C SER A 660 -18.17 -27.01 14.44
N HIS A 661 -19.40 -26.78 14.90
CA HIS A 661 -20.34 -25.90 14.21
C HIS A 661 -19.78 -24.47 14.14
N PHE A 662 -19.29 -23.98 15.28
CA PHE A 662 -18.39 -22.85 15.44
C PHE A 662 -17.63 -23.00 16.77
N THR A 663 -16.55 -22.25 16.93
CA THR A 663 -15.80 -22.16 18.18
C THR A 663 -16.03 -20.80 18.83
N ILE A 664 -16.32 -20.78 20.13
CA ILE A 664 -16.37 -19.57 20.95
C ILE A 664 -14.94 -19.22 21.36
N SER A 665 -14.49 -18.00 21.07
CA SER A 665 -13.21 -17.47 21.54
C SER A 665 -13.45 -16.48 22.68
N ALA A 666 -13.04 -16.86 23.89
CA ALA A 666 -13.23 -16.08 25.12
C ALA A 666 -12.10 -15.04 25.28
N ASP A 667 -11.99 -14.08 24.35
CA ASP A 667 -10.81 -13.20 24.23
C ASP A 667 -10.55 -12.33 25.48
N LEU A 668 -11.61 -11.93 26.19
CA LEU A 668 -11.52 -11.17 27.44
C LEU A 668 -11.24 -12.01 28.69
N SER A 669 -11.28 -13.35 28.59
CA SER A 669 -11.12 -14.24 29.73
C SER A 669 -9.66 -14.64 29.93
N ASP A 670 -9.13 -14.34 31.11
CA ASP A 670 -7.78 -14.72 31.53
C ASP A 670 -7.74 -16.01 32.37
N HIS A 671 -8.88 -16.42 32.95
CA HIS A 671 -9.08 -17.67 33.69
C HIS A 671 -10.55 -18.13 33.67
N MET A 672 -10.86 -19.37 34.10
CA MET A 672 -12.20 -19.96 33.98
C MET A 672 -13.32 -19.18 34.71
N ASP A 673 -12.98 -18.39 35.73
CA ASP A 673 -13.97 -17.69 36.57
C ASP A 673 -14.08 -16.18 36.26
N SER A 674 -13.40 -15.68 35.23
CA SER A 674 -13.44 -14.26 34.86
C SER A 674 -14.72 -13.85 34.13
N GLY A 675 -15.32 -14.79 33.38
CA GLY A 675 -16.28 -14.49 32.32
C GLY A 675 -15.61 -13.86 31.10
N PHE A 676 -16.32 -13.79 29.99
CA PHE A 676 -15.84 -13.16 28.75
C PHE A 676 -16.83 -12.19 28.11
N PHE A 677 -18.04 -12.03 28.64
CA PHE A 677 -18.90 -10.95 28.19
C PHE A 677 -18.33 -9.59 28.63
N SER A 678 -18.37 -8.62 27.72
CA SER A 678 -17.95 -7.25 28.01
C SER A 678 -18.69 -6.68 29.23
N ARG A 679 -17.92 -6.01 30.09
CA ARG A 679 -18.40 -5.31 31.28
C ARG A 679 -18.66 -3.83 31.02
N ASP A 680 -18.06 -3.29 29.96
CA ASP A 680 -18.15 -1.88 29.59
C ASP A 680 -19.29 -1.72 28.58
N PRO A 681 -20.32 -0.90 28.87
CA PRO A 681 -21.39 -0.69 27.92
C PRO A 681 -20.89 0.10 26.71
N VAL A 682 -21.37 -0.28 25.54
CA VAL A 682 -21.30 0.54 24.34
C VAL A 682 -22.58 1.37 24.24
N ASP A 683 -22.47 2.66 24.53
CA ASP A 683 -23.61 3.57 24.47
C ASP A 683 -23.72 4.21 23.07
N GLU A 684 -24.95 4.30 22.57
CA GLU A 684 -25.30 4.93 21.29
C GLU A 684 -26.31 6.06 21.55
N TYR A 685 -26.07 7.24 20.98
CA TYR A 685 -27.05 8.33 20.97
C TYR A 685 -27.86 8.31 19.68
N ARG A 686 -29.18 8.17 19.80
CA ARG A 686 -30.11 8.09 18.67
C ARG A 686 -30.83 9.41 18.44
N LYS A 687 -30.90 9.85 17.18
CA LYS A 687 -31.68 11.00 16.75
C LYS A 687 -32.53 10.72 15.52
N GLU A 688 -33.77 11.23 15.51
CA GLU A 688 -34.63 11.23 14.34
C GLU A 688 -34.23 12.37 13.38
N VAL A 689 -34.08 12.05 12.10
CA VAL A 689 -33.67 12.97 11.03
C VAL A 689 -34.64 12.86 9.85
N THR A 690 -34.88 13.97 9.16
CA THR A 690 -35.71 13.99 7.95
C THR A 690 -34.81 14.02 6.72
N THR A 691 -34.98 13.05 5.82
CA THR A 691 -34.17 12.89 4.60
C THR A 691 -34.58 13.87 3.50
N ASN A 692 -33.75 14.02 2.45
CA ASN A 692 -34.01 14.89 1.29
C ASN A 692 -35.34 14.61 0.59
N ASN A 693 -35.88 13.39 0.74
CA ASN A 693 -37.15 12.97 0.16
C ASN A 693 -38.34 13.17 1.12
N GLY A 694 -38.12 13.78 2.29
CA GLY A 694 -39.14 14.04 3.31
C GLY A 694 -39.45 12.88 4.25
N ASN A 695 -38.77 11.73 4.12
CA ASN A 695 -38.98 10.57 5.00
C ASN A 695 -38.22 10.73 6.32
N GLN A 696 -38.79 10.19 7.40
CA GLN A 696 -38.13 10.09 8.71
C GLN A 696 -37.16 8.89 8.73
N ALA A 697 -35.97 9.10 9.28
CA ALA A 697 -34.95 8.10 9.51
C ALA A 697 -34.29 8.32 10.89
N PHE A 698 -33.45 7.38 11.33
CA PHE A 698 -32.67 7.53 12.56
C PHE A 698 -31.18 7.58 12.26
N CYS A 699 -30.52 8.59 12.82
CA CYS A 699 -29.07 8.75 12.85
C CYS A 699 -28.55 8.37 14.25
N TYR A 700 -27.41 7.68 14.30
CA TYR A 700 -26.79 7.19 15.52
C TYR A 700 -25.37 7.74 15.65
N ILE A 701 -25.03 8.17 16.86
CA ILE A 701 -23.69 8.62 17.25
C ILE A 701 -23.14 7.65 18.29
N ARG A 702 -21.92 7.16 18.08
CA ARG A 702 -21.22 6.27 19.01
C ARG A 702 -19.76 6.67 19.11
N LYS A 703 -19.13 6.50 20.28
CA LYS A 703 -17.67 6.63 20.40
C LYS A 703 -16.99 5.56 19.53
N ARG A 704 -15.97 5.93 18.77
CA ARG A 704 -15.25 5.02 17.87
C ARG A 704 -14.74 3.80 18.63
N LEU A 705 -15.08 2.61 18.12
CA LEU A 705 -14.63 1.35 18.70
C LEU A 705 -13.24 1.03 18.14
N ASN A 706 -12.23 1.03 19.01
CA ASN A 706 -10.85 0.82 18.57
C ASN A 706 -10.49 -0.68 18.62
N HIS A 707 -10.46 -1.32 17.46
CA HIS A 707 -10.02 -2.71 17.30
C HIS A 707 -8.51 -2.87 17.04
N TYR A 708 -7.78 -1.76 16.87
CA TYR A 708 -6.37 -1.75 16.43
C TYR A 708 -5.38 -1.49 17.57
N GLY A 709 -5.84 -0.82 18.64
CA GLY A 709 -5.04 -0.51 19.83
C GLY A 709 -5.30 -1.41 21.03
N GLU A 710 -5.96 -2.56 20.86
CA GLU A 710 -6.20 -3.51 21.95
C GLU A 710 -4.89 -4.23 22.34
N ASP A 711 -4.71 -4.48 23.64
CA ASP A 711 -3.71 -5.45 24.10
C ASP A 711 -3.97 -6.79 23.40
N VAL A 712 -2.91 -7.46 22.95
CA VAL A 712 -3.02 -8.80 22.32
C VAL A 712 -3.83 -9.70 23.25
N PRO A 713 -4.97 -10.26 22.79
CA PRO A 713 -5.83 -11.06 23.65
C PRO A 713 -5.03 -12.17 24.32
N SER A 714 -5.33 -12.43 25.59
CA SER A 714 -4.58 -13.39 26.38
C SER A 714 -4.56 -14.79 25.76
N LEU A 715 -5.60 -15.14 24.98
CA LEU A 715 -5.67 -16.37 24.20
C LEU A 715 -4.63 -16.39 23.07
N GLU A 716 -4.40 -15.30 22.35
CA GLU A 716 -3.46 -15.28 21.21
C GLU A 716 -2.00 -15.48 21.63
N THR A 717 -1.69 -15.20 22.90
CA THR A 717 -0.36 -15.46 23.47
C THR A 717 -0.11 -16.93 23.84
N ARG A 718 -1.09 -17.83 23.76
CA ARG A 718 -0.90 -19.25 24.16
C ARG A 718 -0.64 -20.16 22.97
N GLY A 719 0.31 -21.10 23.11
CA GLY A 719 0.63 -22.05 22.03
C GLY A 719 -0.56 -22.92 21.60
N TRP A 720 -1.28 -23.52 22.56
CA TRP A 720 -2.43 -24.40 22.29
C TRP A 720 -3.55 -23.71 21.50
N THR A 721 -3.79 -22.42 21.73
CA THR A 721 -4.91 -21.69 21.10
C THR A 721 -4.69 -21.43 19.61
N LEU A 722 -3.48 -21.62 19.07
CA LEU A 722 -3.23 -21.42 17.64
C LEU A 722 -4.07 -22.38 16.81
N GLN A 723 -4.06 -23.67 17.16
CA GLN A 723 -4.90 -24.64 16.47
C GLN A 723 -6.39 -24.42 16.75
N GLU A 724 -6.76 -23.98 17.96
CA GLU A 724 -8.15 -23.63 18.32
C GLU A 724 -8.67 -22.44 17.50
N PHE A 725 -7.77 -21.58 17.05
CA PHE A 725 -8.08 -20.44 16.19
C PHE A 725 -8.10 -20.83 14.71
N LEU A 726 -7.10 -21.56 14.22
CA LEU A 726 -6.89 -21.85 12.80
C LEU A 726 -7.75 -22.99 12.26
N LEU A 727 -7.97 -24.04 13.06
CA LEU A 727 -8.63 -25.26 12.61
C LEU A 727 -10.14 -25.11 12.39
N PRO A 728 -10.90 -24.41 13.27
CA PRO A 728 -12.34 -24.33 13.11
C PRO A 728 -12.79 -23.71 11.80
N PRO A 729 -13.93 -24.16 11.25
CA PRO A 729 -14.52 -23.56 10.07
C PRO A 729 -15.03 -22.14 10.37
N ARG A 730 -15.45 -21.90 11.62
CA ARG A 730 -16.03 -20.65 12.11
C ARG A 730 -15.57 -20.38 13.55
N VAL A 731 -15.25 -19.12 13.86
CA VAL A 731 -14.91 -18.66 15.21
C VAL A 731 -15.70 -17.41 15.52
N LEU A 732 -16.36 -17.39 16.67
CA LEU A 732 -17.08 -16.26 17.22
C LEU A 732 -16.28 -15.70 18.40
N HIS A 733 -15.70 -14.52 18.18
CA HIS A 733 -14.88 -13.80 19.12
C HIS A 733 -15.71 -12.88 20.00
N PHE A 734 -15.47 -12.92 21.31
CA PHE A 734 -16.06 -11.99 22.28
C PHE A 734 -14.99 -11.01 22.75
N GLY A 735 -14.95 -9.84 22.11
CA GLY A 735 -13.99 -8.77 22.39
C GLY A 735 -14.49 -7.76 23.44
N LYS A 736 -13.72 -6.70 23.66
CA LYS A 736 -14.01 -5.67 24.67
C LYS A 736 -15.29 -4.89 24.37
N PHE A 737 -15.53 -4.57 23.11
CA PHE A 737 -16.62 -3.68 22.72
C PHE A 737 -17.75 -4.41 22.01
N ASP A 738 -17.41 -5.34 21.11
CA ASP A 738 -18.38 -6.09 20.32
C ASP A 738 -17.93 -7.54 20.09
N ILE A 739 -18.70 -8.27 19.29
CA ILE A 739 -18.32 -9.59 18.79
C ILE A 739 -17.73 -9.51 17.39
N ALA A 740 -16.81 -10.41 17.09
CA ALA A 740 -16.28 -10.59 15.73
C ALA A 740 -16.50 -12.01 15.22
N TRP A 741 -16.83 -12.14 13.94
CA TRP A 741 -17.04 -13.40 13.26
C TRP A 741 -15.94 -13.66 12.25
N ARG A 742 -15.35 -14.85 12.33
CA ARG A 742 -14.35 -15.33 11.40
C ARG A 742 -14.82 -16.66 10.81
N CYS A 743 -14.84 -16.77 9.50
CA CYS A 743 -14.95 -18.05 8.80
C CYS A 743 -13.80 -18.22 7.81
N LYS A 744 -13.87 -19.21 6.90
CA LYS A 744 -12.81 -19.44 5.91
C LYS A 744 -12.81 -18.43 4.76
N THR A 745 -13.91 -17.71 4.55
CA THR A 745 -14.09 -16.78 3.42
C THR A 745 -14.25 -15.31 3.84
N ARG A 746 -14.59 -15.05 5.10
CA ARG A 746 -14.93 -13.71 5.60
C ARG A 746 -14.51 -13.51 7.04
N ILE A 747 -14.05 -12.30 7.34
CA ILE A 747 -13.90 -11.76 8.70
C ILE A 747 -14.78 -10.52 8.78
N THR A 748 -15.52 -10.36 9.87
CA THR A 748 -16.37 -9.20 10.11
C THR A 748 -16.56 -8.99 11.60
N CYS A 749 -16.98 -7.81 12.03
CA CYS A 749 -17.37 -7.51 13.41
C CYS A 749 -18.72 -6.82 13.44
N GLU A 750 -19.31 -6.71 14.63
CA GLU A 750 -20.67 -6.17 14.79
C GLU A 750 -20.73 -4.72 14.32
N CYS A 751 -19.67 -3.94 14.56
CA CYS A 751 -19.56 -2.55 14.11
C CYS A 751 -19.10 -2.37 12.65
N ARG A 752 -18.64 -3.43 11.96
CA ARG A 752 -18.05 -3.46 10.59
C ARG A 752 -16.61 -2.95 10.40
N HIS A 753 -15.93 -2.45 11.42
CA HIS A 753 -14.52 -2.02 11.30
C HIS A 753 -13.53 -3.11 10.85
N ILE A 754 -13.89 -4.39 11.00
CA ILE A 754 -13.09 -5.57 10.63
C ILE A 754 -13.76 -6.33 9.45
N ASP A 755 -14.50 -5.67 8.55
CA ASP A 755 -15.15 -6.35 7.41
C ASP A 755 -14.19 -6.53 6.21
N ARG A 756 -13.77 -7.79 5.96
CA ARG A 756 -12.89 -8.15 4.85
C ARG A 756 -13.52 -9.24 3.97
N GLN A 757 -13.54 -9.00 2.66
CA GLN A 757 -13.90 -9.97 1.62
C GLN A 757 -12.68 -10.25 0.73
N GLU A 758 -12.67 -11.39 0.02
CA GLU A 758 -11.53 -11.85 -0.80
C GLU A 758 -11.02 -10.85 -1.84
N THR A 759 -11.82 -9.85 -2.24
CA THR A 759 -11.55 -8.93 -3.36
C THR A 759 -10.95 -7.58 -2.98
N LYS A 760 -10.74 -7.25 -1.70
CA LYS A 760 -10.21 -5.95 -1.25
C LYS A 760 -8.83 -6.09 -0.58
N GLN A 761 -7.85 -5.30 -1.03
CA GLN A 761 -6.52 -5.17 -0.40
C GLN A 761 -6.56 -4.10 0.72
N ASP A 762 -5.93 -4.43 1.86
CA ASP A 762 -5.67 -3.67 3.11
C ASP A 762 -6.87 -3.15 3.94
N PRO A 763 -6.84 -3.13 5.31
CA PRO A 763 -5.75 -2.74 6.24
C PRO A 763 -5.39 -3.76 7.36
N TRP A 764 -4.35 -3.44 8.17
CA TRP A 764 -3.82 -4.23 9.29
C TRP A 764 -4.81 -4.34 10.46
N HIS A 765 -5.49 -5.47 10.65
CA HIS A 765 -6.36 -5.73 11.82
C HIS A 765 -5.71 -6.72 12.82
N ARG A 766 -6.25 -6.83 14.05
CA ARG A 766 -5.66 -7.65 15.13
C ARG A 766 -5.34 -9.11 14.75
N PHE A 767 -6.08 -9.68 13.79
CA PHE A 767 -5.90 -11.06 13.30
C PHE A 767 -5.05 -11.20 12.03
N HIS A 768 -4.55 -10.09 11.47
CA HIS A 768 -3.97 -10.03 10.12
C HIS A 768 -2.83 -11.05 9.90
N ARG A 769 -1.94 -11.25 10.88
CA ARG A 769 -0.83 -12.22 10.76
C ARG A 769 -1.32 -13.68 10.82
N THR A 770 -2.21 -13.98 11.74
CA THR A 770 -2.78 -15.32 11.92
C THR A 770 -3.72 -15.69 10.76
N GLU A 771 -4.24 -14.72 10.00
CA GLU A 771 -5.11 -14.94 8.84
C GLU A 771 -4.40 -15.65 7.69
N PHE A 772 -3.16 -15.27 7.35
CA PHE A 772 -2.40 -15.95 6.30
C PHE A 772 -2.20 -17.43 6.62
N ALA A 773 -1.94 -17.76 7.89
CA ALA A 773 -1.84 -19.12 8.38
C ALA A 773 -3.20 -19.89 8.36
N ALA A 774 -4.34 -19.21 8.27
CA ALA A 774 -5.67 -19.84 8.32
C ALA A 774 -6.15 -20.40 6.96
N ARG A 775 -5.49 -20.02 5.87
CA ARG A 775 -5.86 -20.37 4.49
C ARG A 775 -4.82 -21.34 3.92
N PRO A 776 -4.95 -22.66 4.16
CA PRO A 776 -4.08 -23.63 3.53
C PRO A 776 -4.21 -23.49 2.01
N PRO A 777 -3.11 -23.44 1.25
CA PRO A 777 -3.20 -23.32 -0.19
C PRO A 777 -3.66 -24.66 -0.81
N PRO A 778 -4.16 -24.67 -2.06
CA PRO A 778 -4.51 -25.90 -2.76
C PRO A 778 -3.31 -26.85 -2.85
N ASN A 779 -3.59 -28.17 -2.85
CA ASN A 779 -2.59 -29.23 -2.83
C ASN A 779 -1.50 -29.01 -3.90
N TYR A 780 -0.23 -29.27 -3.55
CA TYR A 780 0.95 -29.12 -4.41
C TYR A 780 1.31 -27.70 -4.89
N SER A 781 0.76 -26.65 -4.27
CA SER A 781 1.12 -25.27 -4.61
C SER A 781 2.52 -24.86 -4.08
N ILE A 782 3.17 -23.96 -4.82
CA ILE A 782 4.47 -23.36 -4.47
C ILE A 782 4.42 -22.71 -3.06
N GLY A 783 3.27 -22.16 -2.65
CA GLY A 783 3.08 -21.47 -1.37
C GLY A 783 2.88 -22.37 -0.13
N ALA A 784 2.82 -23.71 -0.27
CA ALA A 784 2.60 -24.60 0.88
C ALA A 784 3.74 -24.57 1.91
N LEU A 785 4.96 -24.28 1.46
CA LEU A 785 6.14 -24.12 2.33
C LEU A 785 6.04 -22.82 3.15
N GLU A 786 5.76 -21.71 2.47
CA GLU A 786 5.57 -20.39 3.07
C GLU A 786 4.46 -20.39 4.13
N TRP A 787 3.32 -21.03 3.81
CA TRP A 787 2.20 -21.18 4.72
C TRP A 787 2.58 -21.94 5.99
N TRP A 788 3.36 -23.02 5.88
CA TRP A 788 3.85 -23.75 7.06
C TRP A 788 4.78 -22.89 7.92
N HIS A 789 5.68 -22.12 7.31
CA HIS A 789 6.57 -21.23 8.05
C HIS A 789 5.81 -20.11 8.76
N GLN A 790 4.75 -19.57 8.17
CA GLN A 790 3.87 -18.62 8.85
C GLN A 790 3.16 -19.24 10.06
N ILE A 791 2.77 -20.51 9.98
CA ILE A 791 2.25 -21.26 11.14
C ILE A 791 3.30 -21.34 12.24
N ILE A 792 4.53 -21.77 11.92
CA ILE A 792 5.58 -21.91 12.93
C ILE A 792 5.98 -20.56 13.52
N HIS A 793 6.14 -19.53 12.68
CA HIS A 793 6.41 -18.16 13.09
C HIS A 793 5.36 -17.67 14.10
N SER A 794 4.07 -17.89 13.80
CA SER A 794 2.95 -17.53 14.68
C SER A 794 2.84 -18.42 15.93
N TYR A 795 3.45 -19.61 15.90
CA TYR A 795 3.43 -20.56 17.01
C TYR A 795 4.56 -20.29 18.01
N THR A 796 5.78 -20.02 17.53
CA THR A 796 6.96 -19.82 18.39
C THR A 796 6.93 -18.50 19.14
N SER A 797 6.19 -17.50 18.67
CA SER A 797 5.93 -16.26 19.41
C SER A 797 4.94 -16.43 20.57
N ARG A 798 4.38 -17.63 20.77
CA ARG A 798 3.39 -17.93 21.82
C ARG A 798 4.00 -18.70 22.98
N GLN A 799 3.43 -18.47 24.14
CA GLN A 799 3.82 -19.04 25.42
C GLN A 799 3.13 -20.39 25.67
N LEU A 800 3.88 -21.33 26.25
CA LEU A 800 3.37 -22.60 26.75
C LEU A 800 3.61 -22.68 28.26
N THR A 801 2.60 -23.08 29.02
CA THR A 801 2.74 -23.32 30.47
C THR A 801 3.56 -24.58 30.74
N ASN A 802 3.43 -25.60 29.90
CA ASN A 802 4.23 -26.82 29.97
C ASN A 802 5.09 -26.94 28.70
N PRO A 803 6.43 -26.87 28.79
CA PRO A 803 7.28 -26.95 27.61
C PRO A 803 7.20 -28.30 26.88
N ALA A 804 6.80 -29.38 27.54
CA ALA A 804 6.61 -30.69 26.89
C ALA A 804 5.49 -30.67 25.82
N ASP A 805 4.54 -29.73 25.92
CA ASP A 805 3.39 -29.63 25.01
C ASP A 805 3.76 -29.06 23.64
N LYS A 806 5.02 -28.68 23.40
CA LYS A 806 5.42 -27.91 22.21
C LYS A 806 5.16 -28.60 20.86
N LEU A 807 5.36 -29.91 20.77
CA LEU A 807 5.00 -30.68 19.57
C LEU A 807 3.53 -31.13 19.61
N PRO A 808 3.01 -31.68 20.72
CA PRO A 808 1.59 -32.02 20.85
C PRO A 808 0.62 -30.89 20.46
N ALA A 809 0.87 -29.66 20.90
CA ALA A 809 0.00 -28.51 20.64
C ALA A 809 0.01 -28.03 19.18
N LEU A 810 0.99 -28.45 18.37
CA LEU A 810 1.10 -28.15 16.95
C LEU A 810 0.63 -29.32 16.06
N SER A 811 0.51 -30.52 16.63
CA SER A 811 0.22 -31.78 15.90
C SER A 811 -0.96 -31.65 14.92
N GLY A 812 -2.07 -31.03 15.33
CA GLY A 812 -3.23 -30.82 14.47
C GLY A 812 -2.95 -30.03 13.20
N LEU A 813 -2.14 -28.98 13.30
CA LEU A 813 -1.71 -28.17 12.17
C LEU A 813 -0.66 -28.91 11.33
N ALA A 814 0.22 -29.70 11.95
CA ALA A 814 1.14 -30.57 11.24
C ALA A 814 0.40 -31.64 10.40
N GLN A 815 -0.65 -32.25 10.93
CA GLN A 815 -1.51 -33.18 10.17
C GLN A 815 -2.15 -32.49 8.96
N GLN A 816 -2.58 -31.24 9.10
CA GLN A 816 -3.10 -30.44 7.99
C GLN A 816 -2.02 -30.19 6.91
N ARG A 817 -0.78 -29.83 7.32
CA ARG A 817 0.35 -29.71 6.36
C ARG A 817 0.59 -31.02 5.62
N LYS A 818 0.56 -32.15 6.32
CA LYS A 818 0.69 -33.47 5.70
C LYS A 818 -0.38 -33.74 4.65
N GLN A 819 -1.62 -33.26 4.84
CA GLN A 819 -2.68 -33.39 3.86
C GLN A 819 -2.45 -32.51 2.61
N VAL A 820 -1.90 -31.30 2.80
CA VAL A 820 -1.67 -30.31 1.73
C VAL A 820 -0.46 -30.68 0.84
N ARG A 821 0.67 -31.08 1.44
CA ARG A 821 1.96 -31.29 0.75
C ARG A 821 2.53 -32.72 0.89
N GLY A 822 2.00 -33.54 1.78
CA GLY A 822 2.57 -34.87 2.08
C GLY A 822 3.77 -34.79 3.02
N GLY A 823 4.76 -35.65 2.80
CA GLY A 823 6.01 -35.69 3.55
C GLY A 823 5.97 -36.47 4.87
N VAL A 824 7.16 -36.75 5.40
CA VAL A 824 7.36 -37.35 6.73
C VAL A 824 7.66 -36.23 7.72
N TYR A 825 6.93 -36.20 8.83
CA TYR A 825 7.11 -35.21 9.89
C TYR A 825 8.33 -35.55 10.75
N LEU A 826 9.15 -34.56 11.02
CA LEU A 826 10.45 -34.67 11.70
C LEU A 826 10.51 -33.64 12.83
N ALA A 827 9.74 -33.90 13.90
CA ALA A 827 9.72 -33.10 15.13
C ALA A 827 9.61 -31.57 14.88
N GLY A 828 8.71 -31.14 14.00
CA GLY A 828 8.51 -29.72 13.65
C GLY A 828 9.05 -29.31 12.27
N LEU A 829 9.88 -30.16 11.66
CA LEU A 829 10.39 -30.03 10.30
C LEU A 829 9.81 -31.13 9.39
N TRP A 830 10.13 -31.10 8.09
CA TRP A 830 9.62 -32.08 7.13
C TRP A 830 10.72 -32.65 6.22
N GLN A 831 10.66 -33.97 5.98
CA GLN A 831 11.68 -34.67 5.19
C GLN A 831 11.76 -34.16 3.74
N ASP A 832 10.64 -33.79 3.12
CA ASP A 832 10.58 -33.33 1.73
C ASP A 832 11.11 -31.91 1.53
N SER A 833 11.22 -31.11 2.60
CA SER A 833 11.76 -29.74 2.58
C SER A 833 12.96 -29.56 3.52
N LEU A 834 13.60 -30.66 3.93
CA LEU A 834 14.54 -30.67 5.05
C LEU A 834 15.75 -29.72 4.90
N PRO A 835 16.45 -29.64 3.74
CA PRO A 835 17.55 -28.69 3.57
C PRO A 835 17.14 -27.23 3.84
N HIS A 836 15.93 -26.86 3.41
CA HIS A 836 15.36 -25.54 3.67
C HIS A 836 14.95 -25.42 5.14
N ASP A 837 14.19 -26.40 5.66
CA ASP A 837 13.65 -26.36 7.01
C ASP A 837 14.73 -26.27 8.08
N LEU A 838 15.93 -26.82 7.84
CA LEU A 838 17.11 -26.69 8.70
C LEU A 838 17.68 -25.26 8.77
N CYS A 839 17.31 -24.37 7.85
CA CYS A 839 17.79 -22.97 7.81
C CYS A 839 16.98 -22.02 8.70
N TRP A 840 16.31 -22.56 9.73
CA TRP A 840 15.58 -21.76 10.72
C TRP A 840 16.54 -20.98 11.65
N TYR A 841 16.12 -19.81 12.11
CA TYR A 841 16.78 -19.01 13.14
C TYR A 841 15.76 -18.09 13.84
N TYR A 842 16.12 -17.50 14.98
CA TYR A 842 15.27 -16.51 15.66
C TYR A 842 15.68 -15.07 15.31
N ASP A 843 14.70 -14.25 14.93
CA ASP A 843 14.92 -12.84 14.58
C ASP A 843 14.47 -11.90 15.72
N LYS A 844 15.22 -10.81 15.93
CA LYS A 844 14.97 -9.80 16.98
C LYS A 844 14.47 -8.46 16.43
N TYR A 845 14.36 -8.30 15.10
CA TYR A 845 14.23 -6.98 14.48
C TYR A 845 12.87 -6.26 14.67
N TYR A 846 11.78 -6.96 15.03
CA TYR A 846 10.44 -6.35 14.98
C TYR A 846 9.89 -5.78 16.29
N MET A 847 10.40 -6.20 17.46
CA MET A 847 9.95 -5.68 18.77
C MET A 847 11.13 -5.73 19.77
N PRO A 848 11.98 -4.68 19.83
CA PRO A 848 13.20 -4.67 20.64
C PRO A 848 12.99 -4.77 22.16
N ILE A 849 11.74 -4.77 22.63
CA ILE A 849 11.38 -4.51 24.03
C ILE A 849 10.97 -5.81 24.77
N LEU A 850 10.67 -6.92 24.08
CA LEU A 850 10.06 -8.10 24.72
C LEU A 850 10.79 -9.45 24.53
N GLY A 851 11.51 -9.69 23.43
CA GLY A 851 12.06 -11.02 23.14
C GLY A 851 13.24 -11.43 24.03
N SER A 852 13.07 -12.50 24.81
CA SER A 852 14.14 -13.11 25.62
C SER A 852 15.07 -13.96 24.74
N VAL A 853 16.34 -14.13 25.16
CA VAL A 853 17.21 -15.14 24.52
C VAL A 853 16.62 -16.51 24.86
N GLY A 854 16.35 -17.35 23.85
CA GLY A 854 15.76 -18.66 24.06
C GLY A 854 16.60 -19.57 24.97
N HIS A 855 15.98 -20.59 25.56
CA HIS A 855 16.60 -21.53 26.50
C HIS A 855 16.36 -22.99 26.07
N ARG A 856 17.30 -23.88 26.37
CA ARG A 856 17.08 -25.32 26.12
C ARG A 856 16.45 -25.97 27.36
N PRO A 857 15.36 -26.75 27.23
CA PRO A 857 14.80 -27.45 28.38
C PRO A 857 15.82 -28.45 28.95
N PRO A 858 15.81 -28.71 30.27
CA PRO A 858 16.76 -29.62 30.92
C PRO A 858 16.50 -31.11 30.63
N TYR A 859 15.52 -31.42 29.77
CA TYR A 859 15.13 -32.76 29.36
C TYR A 859 14.99 -32.83 27.83
N TYR A 860 15.09 -34.03 27.28
CA TYR A 860 14.92 -34.24 25.84
C TYR A 860 13.46 -34.00 25.43
N ARG A 861 13.26 -33.19 24.38
CA ARG A 861 11.95 -32.91 23.77
C ARG A 861 11.94 -33.10 22.27
N ALA A 862 13.00 -32.64 21.60
CA ALA A 862 13.20 -32.76 20.17
C ALA A 862 14.71 -32.79 19.88
N PRO A 863 15.14 -33.34 18.72
CA PRO A 863 16.53 -33.30 18.28
C PRO A 863 17.07 -31.87 18.17
N SER A 864 18.37 -31.64 18.39
CA SER A 864 18.92 -30.27 18.44
C SER A 864 18.75 -29.48 17.14
N TRP A 865 18.61 -30.16 16.00
CA TRP A 865 18.37 -29.55 14.70
C TRP A 865 16.93 -29.07 14.46
N SER A 866 16.00 -29.37 15.36
CA SER A 866 14.63 -28.86 15.32
C SER A 866 14.47 -27.57 16.14
N TRP A 867 13.72 -26.61 15.61
CA TRP A 867 13.31 -25.40 16.34
C TRP A 867 12.52 -25.73 17.62
N ALA A 868 11.88 -26.91 17.68
CA ALA A 868 11.15 -27.36 18.85
C ALA A 868 12.06 -27.76 20.02
N ALA A 869 13.38 -27.83 19.82
CA ALA A 869 14.34 -28.13 20.88
C ALA A 869 14.63 -26.93 21.81
N VAL A 870 14.14 -25.72 21.49
CA VAL A 870 14.40 -24.49 22.26
C VAL A 870 13.09 -23.88 22.74
N ASP A 871 13.05 -23.29 23.93
CA ASP A 871 11.98 -22.45 24.46
C ASP A 871 12.28 -20.98 24.25
N THR A 872 11.38 -20.26 23.59
CA THR A 872 11.51 -18.83 23.34
C THR A 872 10.14 -18.22 23.10
N ASP A 873 10.04 -16.93 23.33
CA ASP A 873 8.95 -16.03 22.93
C ASP A 873 9.29 -15.23 21.66
N SER A 874 10.43 -15.53 21.02
CA SER A 874 10.85 -14.91 19.76
C SER A 874 10.26 -15.62 18.53
N GLU A 875 10.02 -14.84 17.49
CA GLU A 875 9.54 -15.33 16.20
C GLU A 875 10.62 -16.15 15.47
N CYS A 876 10.25 -17.36 15.03
CA CYS A 876 11.10 -18.20 14.20
C CYS A 876 11.00 -17.78 12.73
N SER A 877 12.14 -17.70 12.05
CA SER A 877 12.30 -17.25 10.68
C SER A 877 13.20 -18.21 9.91
N TRP A 878 13.17 -18.16 8.57
CA TRP A 878 13.99 -18.98 7.67
C TRP A 878 14.82 -18.11 6.74
N TRP A 879 16.00 -18.60 6.36
CA TRP A 879 16.82 -17.96 5.35
C TRP A 879 16.28 -18.23 3.93
N TRP A 880 16.01 -17.16 3.18
CA TRP A 880 15.58 -17.20 1.78
C TRP A 880 16.60 -16.53 0.84
N PRO A 881 16.88 -17.08 -0.35
CA PRO A 881 17.70 -16.40 -1.37
C PRO A 881 16.92 -15.22 -2.01
N GLY A 882 17.36 -13.97 -1.83
CA GLY A 882 16.76 -12.80 -2.51
C GLY A 882 16.61 -11.54 -1.65
N LYS A 883 15.92 -10.51 -2.19
CA LYS A 883 15.44 -9.37 -1.38
C LYS A 883 14.23 -9.83 -0.56
N ILE A 884 14.28 -9.60 0.75
CA ILE A 884 13.14 -9.78 1.66
C ILE A 884 12.38 -8.46 1.64
N ASP A 885 11.24 -8.38 0.94
CA ASP A 885 10.31 -7.26 1.09
C ASP A 885 9.31 -7.57 2.20
N LEU A 886 9.06 -6.59 3.07
CA LEU A 886 8.34 -6.70 4.35
C LEU A 886 6.91 -7.27 4.27
N TYR A 887 6.35 -7.44 3.06
CA TYR A 887 4.97 -7.87 2.86
C TYR A 887 4.82 -9.07 1.91
N SER A 888 5.93 -9.64 1.44
CA SER A 888 5.89 -10.84 0.61
C SER A 888 7.10 -11.73 0.90
N ILE A 889 6.87 -12.84 1.59
CA ILE A 889 7.78 -13.99 1.52
C ILE A 889 7.55 -14.59 0.12
N THR A 890 8.13 -13.99 -0.92
CA THR A 890 8.14 -14.61 -2.25
C THR A 890 9.56 -15.10 -2.51
N PRO A 891 9.85 -16.39 -2.27
CA PRO A 891 11.14 -16.97 -2.57
C PRO A 891 11.43 -16.78 -4.05
N ILE A 892 12.61 -16.25 -4.39
CA ILE A 892 13.08 -16.22 -5.78
C ILE A 892 13.40 -17.66 -6.27
N GLY A 893 13.46 -18.62 -5.34
CA GLY A 893 13.52 -20.07 -5.56
C GLY A 893 13.87 -20.82 -4.27
N GLU A 894 13.67 -22.15 -4.22
CA GLU A 894 14.18 -22.99 -3.13
C GLU A 894 15.73 -22.94 -3.12
N PRO A 895 16.38 -22.77 -1.95
CA PRO A 895 17.82 -22.74 -1.87
C PRO A 895 18.42 -24.09 -2.26
N LYS A 896 19.52 -24.07 -3.03
CA LYS A 896 20.17 -25.29 -3.51
C LYS A 896 20.89 -26.01 -2.37
N GLN A 897 20.68 -27.31 -2.27
CA GLN A 897 21.28 -28.18 -1.24
C GLN A 897 22.82 -28.15 -1.33
N ALA A 898 23.48 -28.01 -0.17
CA ALA A 898 24.95 -27.91 -0.05
C ALA A 898 25.58 -29.02 0.81
N CYS A 899 24.80 -30.06 1.12
CA CYS A 899 25.26 -31.27 1.80
C CYS A 899 24.46 -32.48 1.29
N VAL A 900 24.93 -33.70 1.50
CA VAL A 900 24.13 -34.90 1.20
C VAL A 900 23.47 -35.42 2.48
N ILE A 901 22.14 -35.46 2.52
CA ILE A 901 21.39 -36.08 3.60
C ILE A 901 21.42 -37.60 3.40
N LEU A 902 22.02 -38.34 4.34
CA LEU A 902 22.19 -39.79 4.28
C LEU A 902 21.00 -40.51 4.92
N GLU A 903 20.62 -40.08 6.12
CA GLU A 903 19.52 -40.65 6.89
C GLU A 903 18.96 -39.61 7.86
N VAL A 904 17.66 -39.63 8.07
CA VAL A 904 16.99 -38.80 9.07
C VAL A 904 15.83 -39.58 9.66
N SER A 905 15.66 -39.53 10.98
CA SER A 905 14.58 -40.24 11.66
C SER A 905 14.18 -39.54 12.95
N CYS A 906 12.89 -39.61 13.26
CA CYS A 906 12.32 -39.28 14.56
C CYS A 906 11.40 -40.42 14.99
N GLU A 907 11.52 -40.87 16.23
CA GLU A 907 10.66 -41.89 16.82
C GLU A 907 9.49 -41.25 17.56
N PRO A 908 8.23 -41.41 17.12
CA PRO A 908 7.07 -40.88 17.83
C PRO A 908 6.93 -41.50 19.23
N ALA A 909 6.59 -40.69 20.23
CA ALA A 909 6.33 -41.15 21.59
C ALA A 909 4.94 -41.78 21.76
N THR A 910 4.01 -41.43 20.88
CA THR A 910 2.61 -41.87 20.87
C THR A 910 2.23 -42.43 19.50
N THR A 911 0.97 -42.84 19.34
CA THR A 911 0.42 -43.25 18.03
C THR A 911 0.26 -42.10 17.04
N ASP A 912 0.33 -40.85 17.50
CA ASP A 912 0.34 -39.68 16.61
C ASP A 912 1.77 -39.42 16.09
N PRO A 913 2.03 -39.62 14.79
CA PRO A 913 3.36 -39.41 14.20
C PRO A 913 3.75 -37.93 14.10
N THR A 914 2.83 -37.00 14.42
CA THR A 914 3.06 -35.56 14.38
C THR A 914 3.15 -34.89 15.76
N GLY A 915 3.08 -35.70 16.83
CA GLY A 915 3.15 -35.23 18.22
C GLY A 915 4.55 -35.32 18.82
N GLU A 916 4.60 -35.65 20.11
CA GLU A 916 5.83 -35.83 20.89
C GLU A 916 6.73 -36.93 20.30
N VAL A 917 8.06 -36.76 20.42
CA VAL A 917 9.08 -37.70 19.94
C VAL A 917 9.98 -38.18 21.09
N ARG A 918 10.43 -39.44 21.04
CA ARG A 918 11.34 -40.06 22.04
C ARG A 918 12.81 -39.85 21.71
N SER A 919 13.12 -39.85 20.42
CA SER A 919 14.48 -39.76 19.91
C SER A 919 14.47 -39.30 18.45
N GLY A 920 15.62 -38.84 17.96
CA GLY A 920 15.81 -38.55 16.55
C GLY A 920 17.26 -38.23 16.23
N PHE A 921 17.64 -38.36 14.97
CA PHE A 921 18.98 -38.07 14.47
C PHE A 921 18.94 -37.65 13.00
N LEU A 922 19.99 -36.94 12.58
CA LEU A 922 20.22 -36.50 11.21
C LEU A 922 21.67 -36.83 10.81
N ASP A 923 21.83 -37.75 9.88
CA ASP A 923 23.12 -38.10 9.29
C ASP A 923 23.32 -37.35 7.98
N ILE A 924 24.37 -36.56 7.89
CA ILE A 924 24.73 -35.81 6.69
C ILE A 924 26.19 -36.05 6.32
N LYS A 925 26.46 -36.01 5.01
CA LYS A 925 27.80 -35.86 4.46
C LYS A 925 27.99 -34.41 4.05
N THR A 926 28.94 -33.72 4.67
CA THR A 926 29.18 -32.28 4.49
C THR A 926 30.67 -31.96 4.70
N SER A 927 31.07 -30.71 4.49
CA SER A 927 32.41 -30.21 4.79
C SER A 927 32.35 -29.27 6.00
N LEU A 928 33.27 -29.42 6.96
CA LEU A 928 33.27 -28.63 8.19
C LEU A 928 34.39 -27.59 8.19
N THR A 929 34.05 -26.35 8.56
CA THR A 929 35.04 -25.32 8.92
C THR A 929 34.90 -24.94 10.38
N SER A 930 36.00 -24.74 11.09
CA SER A 930 35.95 -24.37 12.51
C SER A 930 35.87 -22.86 12.71
N ALA A 931 35.13 -22.45 13.74
CA ALA A 931 35.07 -21.07 14.21
C ALA A 931 35.16 -21.02 15.75
N GLU A 932 35.45 -19.85 16.30
CA GLU A 932 35.51 -19.61 17.74
C GLU A 932 34.39 -18.67 18.19
N ILE A 933 33.73 -19.01 19.29
CA ILE A 933 32.66 -18.19 19.88
C ILE A 933 33.26 -16.98 20.60
N CYS A 934 32.73 -15.79 20.33
CA CYS A 934 33.16 -14.51 20.90
C CYS A 934 31.96 -13.61 21.25
N ARG A 935 32.23 -12.47 21.90
CA ARG A 935 31.24 -11.40 22.12
C ARG A 935 31.37 -10.32 21.06
N ASP A 936 30.24 -9.79 20.61
CA ASP A 936 30.22 -8.59 19.76
C ASP A 936 30.79 -7.38 20.54
N SER A 937 31.62 -6.57 19.88
CA SER A 937 32.22 -5.37 20.46
C SER A 937 31.29 -4.16 20.45
N GLU A 938 30.23 -4.17 19.64
CA GLU A 938 29.33 -3.02 19.43
C GLU A 938 28.00 -3.11 20.19
N GLU A 939 27.55 -4.32 20.56
CA GLU A 939 26.31 -4.54 21.32
C GLU A 939 26.58 -5.14 22.70
N ARG A 940 25.93 -4.61 23.75
CA ARG A 940 26.21 -5.03 25.14
C ARG A 940 25.87 -6.48 25.47
N VAL A 941 25.11 -7.22 24.64
CA VAL A 941 25.00 -8.70 24.70
C VAL A 941 24.54 -9.28 23.36
N SER A 942 25.46 -9.66 22.46
CA SER A 942 25.17 -10.65 21.40
C SER A 942 26.40 -11.53 21.12
N TRP A 943 26.19 -12.86 21.11
CA TRP A 943 27.22 -13.84 20.77
C TRP A 943 27.54 -13.77 19.27
N THR A 944 28.79 -13.98 18.90
CA THR A 944 29.24 -13.97 17.50
C THR A 944 30.36 -14.98 17.26
N ILE A 945 30.72 -15.24 16.00
CA ILE A 945 31.78 -16.19 15.64
C ILE A 945 32.95 -15.47 14.96
N HIS A 946 34.18 -15.90 15.25
CA HIS A 946 35.44 -15.38 14.70
C HIS A 946 36.42 -16.52 14.37
N ARG A 947 37.62 -16.15 13.92
CA ARG A 947 38.72 -17.08 13.56
C ARG A 947 38.33 -18.14 12.52
N LEU A 948 37.44 -17.76 11.60
CA LEU A 948 37.20 -18.51 10.37
C LEU A 948 38.46 -18.48 9.49
N ASP A 949 38.55 -19.43 8.56
CA ASP A 949 39.57 -19.40 7.50
C ASP A 949 39.57 -18.02 6.80
N PRO A 950 40.73 -17.39 6.54
CA PRO A 950 40.80 -16.05 5.94
C PRO A 950 40.12 -15.92 4.56
N SER A 951 39.90 -17.02 3.84
CA SER A 951 39.15 -17.05 2.58
C SER A 951 37.63 -16.96 2.77
N LEU A 952 37.14 -17.10 4.00
CA LEU A 952 35.73 -17.10 4.37
C LEU A 952 35.33 -15.78 5.06
N ARG A 953 34.09 -15.35 4.82
CA ARG A 953 33.48 -14.18 5.45
C ARG A 953 32.22 -14.58 6.22
N LYS A 954 32.15 -14.26 7.50
CA LYS A 954 30.89 -14.32 8.26
C LYS A 954 29.99 -13.17 7.80
N ARG A 955 28.74 -13.46 7.45
CA ARG A 955 27.68 -12.43 7.32
C ARG A 955 27.01 -12.19 8.66
N PHE A 956 26.43 -13.23 9.26
CA PHE A 956 25.86 -13.17 10.60
C PHE A 956 25.89 -14.56 11.27
N PHE A 957 25.71 -14.55 12.59
CA PHE A 957 25.51 -15.74 13.42
C PHE A 957 24.33 -15.47 14.37
N LYS A 958 23.44 -16.46 14.49
CA LYS A 958 22.29 -16.44 15.39
C LYS A 958 22.38 -17.71 16.25
N PRO A 959 22.70 -17.60 17.55
CA PRO A 959 22.64 -18.77 18.43
C PRO A 959 21.19 -19.23 18.58
N ASP A 960 20.97 -20.54 18.70
CA ASP A 960 19.61 -21.10 18.85
C ASP A 960 19.02 -20.73 20.22
N CYS A 961 19.86 -20.71 21.26
CA CYS A 961 19.51 -20.38 22.65
C CYS A 961 20.68 -19.66 23.35
N VAL A 962 20.56 -19.42 24.65
CA VAL A 962 21.70 -19.08 25.52
C VAL A 962 22.73 -20.20 25.39
N LEU A 963 23.93 -19.89 24.89
CA LEU A 963 24.95 -20.89 24.55
C LEU A 963 25.48 -21.64 25.78
N GLU A 964 25.34 -21.04 26.96
CA GLU A 964 25.65 -21.69 28.24
C GLU A 964 24.76 -22.91 28.52
N ASP A 965 23.50 -22.93 28.05
CA ASP A 965 22.61 -24.10 28.16
C ASP A 965 23.16 -25.28 27.36
N ASP A 966 23.86 -24.98 26.25
CA ASP A 966 24.58 -25.95 25.44
C ASP A 966 26.00 -26.23 25.97
N GLY A 967 26.34 -25.69 27.14
CA GLY A 967 27.64 -25.87 27.80
C GLY A 967 28.80 -25.27 27.01
N LEU A 968 28.57 -24.17 26.28
CA LEU A 968 29.58 -23.42 25.56
C LEU A 968 29.99 -22.16 26.33
N LYS A 969 31.25 -21.78 26.20
CA LYS A 969 31.85 -20.59 26.82
C LYS A 969 32.58 -19.75 25.76
N PHE A 970 32.93 -18.53 26.15
CA PHE A 970 33.78 -17.67 25.33
C PHE A 970 35.10 -18.39 24.98
N GLY A 971 35.47 -18.38 23.70
CA GLY A 971 36.66 -19.04 23.19
C GLY A 971 36.48 -20.51 22.83
N ASP A 972 35.30 -21.10 23.08
CA ASP A 972 35.03 -22.48 22.66
C ASP A 972 34.93 -22.58 21.13
N GLN A 973 35.41 -23.71 20.62
CA GLN A 973 35.38 -24.03 19.20
C GLN A 973 34.02 -24.62 18.80
N ILE A 974 33.51 -24.18 17.65
CA ILE A 974 32.35 -24.75 16.97
C ILE A 974 32.70 -25.06 15.51
N PHE A 975 31.84 -25.82 14.84
CA PHE A 975 31.98 -26.19 13.44
C PHE A 975 30.80 -25.67 12.64
N CYS A 976 31.06 -25.12 11.45
CA CYS A 976 30.03 -24.61 10.55
C CYS A 976 29.87 -25.59 9.36
N ALA A 977 28.70 -26.22 9.28
CA ALA A 977 28.34 -27.19 8.25
C ALA A 977 27.40 -26.53 7.22
N PRO A 978 27.77 -26.39 5.94
CA PRO A 978 26.91 -25.85 4.90
C PRO A 978 25.76 -26.83 4.61
N ILE A 979 24.55 -26.31 4.48
CA ILE A 979 23.31 -27.08 4.27
C ILE A 979 22.63 -26.67 2.98
N ALA A 980 22.66 -25.37 2.69
CA ALA A 980 22.14 -24.80 1.46
C ALA A 980 22.98 -23.58 1.06
N GLY A 981 22.94 -23.19 -0.21
CA GLY A 981 23.73 -22.05 -0.69
C GLY A 981 23.16 -21.35 -1.91
N THR A 982 23.63 -20.12 -2.14
CA THR A 982 23.31 -19.34 -3.33
C THR A 982 24.57 -18.75 -3.96
N LYS A 983 24.59 -18.70 -5.29
CA LYS A 983 25.66 -18.05 -6.05
C LYS A 983 25.36 -16.54 -6.13
N CYS A 984 26.30 -15.72 -5.68
CA CYS A 984 26.24 -14.26 -5.75
C CYS A 984 27.32 -13.74 -6.69
N SER A 985 27.21 -12.47 -7.12
CA SER A 985 28.24 -11.79 -7.94
C SER A 985 29.64 -11.74 -7.29
N SER A 986 29.74 -12.05 -5.99
CA SER A 986 30.96 -11.96 -5.17
C SER A 986 31.44 -13.29 -4.57
N GLY A 987 30.88 -14.44 -4.97
CA GLY A 987 31.21 -15.77 -4.44
C GLY A 987 29.97 -16.63 -4.17
N VAL A 988 30.11 -17.63 -3.29
CA VAL A 988 28.98 -18.43 -2.78
C VAL A 988 28.71 -18.02 -1.35
N ASP A 989 27.47 -17.69 -1.03
CA ASP A 989 27.03 -17.51 0.36
C ASP A 989 26.24 -18.79 0.76
N CYS A 990 26.72 -19.49 1.79
CA CYS A 990 26.13 -20.73 2.30
C CYS A 990 25.43 -20.49 3.65
N ALA A 991 24.22 -21.03 3.76
CA ALA A 991 23.53 -21.25 5.01
C ALA A 991 24.11 -22.46 5.73
N CYS A 992 24.50 -22.26 6.98
CA CYS A 992 25.27 -23.22 7.75
C CYS A 992 24.64 -23.51 9.12
N LEU A 993 24.67 -24.77 9.54
CA LEU A 993 24.47 -25.14 10.94
C LEU A 993 25.75 -24.85 11.72
N ALA A 994 25.61 -24.16 12.85
CA ALA A 994 26.66 -24.06 13.85
C ALA A 994 26.54 -25.25 14.80
N LEU A 995 27.61 -26.03 14.91
CA LEU A 995 27.63 -27.33 15.55
C LEU A 995 28.69 -27.38 16.67
N LYS A 996 28.28 -27.88 17.83
CA LYS A 996 29.17 -28.32 18.90
C LYS A 996 29.46 -29.81 18.73
N GLN A 997 30.72 -30.19 18.76
CA GLN A 997 31.11 -31.60 18.76
C GLN A 997 30.87 -32.20 20.16
N ILE A 998 30.18 -33.34 20.22
CA ILE A 998 29.86 -34.03 21.47
C ILE A 998 30.82 -35.20 21.68
N ASP A 999 30.89 -36.11 20.70
CA ASP A 999 31.77 -37.28 20.73
C ASP A 999 32.03 -37.81 19.32
N GLY A 1000 33.30 -37.92 18.92
CA GLY A 1000 33.68 -38.38 17.58
C GLY A 1000 32.96 -37.62 16.46
N ASN A 1001 32.16 -38.33 15.67
CA ASN A 1001 31.37 -37.74 14.57
C ASN A 1001 29.94 -37.31 14.99
N ILE A 1002 29.66 -37.26 16.29
CA ILE A 1002 28.36 -36.85 16.84
C ILE A 1002 28.42 -35.37 17.24
N TYR A 1003 27.46 -34.61 16.74
CA TYR A 1003 27.35 -33.16 16.91
C TYR A 1003 25.98 -32.78 17.45
N GLN A 1004 25.93 -31.62 18.08
CA GLN A 1004 24.71 -30.94 18.50
C GLN A 1004 24.65 -29.58 17.80
N ARG A 1005 23.48 -29.23 17.25
CA ARG A 1005 23.25 -27.87 16.72
C ARG A 1005 23.11 -26.88 17.87
N VAL A 1006 23.82 -25.76 17.75
CA VAL A 1006 23.85 -24.66 18.74
C VAL A 1006 23.51 -23.29 18.12
N GLY A 1007 23.33 -23.23 16.80
CA GLY A 1007 22.98 -22.00 16.10
C GLY A 1007 22.94 -22.14 14.59
N PHE A 1008 22.72 -21.00 13.95
CA PHE A 1008 22.68 -20.83 12.49
C PHE A 1008 23.59 -19.66 12.07
N CYS A 1009 24.30 -19.82 10.95
CA CYS A 1009 25.11 -18.73 10.38
C CYS A 1009 25.10 -18.73 8.86
N ILE A 1010 25.41 -17.56 8.29
CA ILE A 1010 25.69 -17.41 6.87
C ILE A 1010 27.18 -17.13 6.68
N ILE A 1011 27.85 -17.98 5.90
CA ILE A 1011 29.27 -17.89 5.58
C ILE A 1011 29.43 -17.75 4.07
N GLY A 1012 30.14 -16.72 3.64
CA GLY A 1012 30.48 -16.49 2.23
C GLY A 1012 31.93 -16.86 1.91
N THR A 1013 32.19 -17.18 0.65
CA THR A 1013 33.55 -17.35 0.10
C THR A 1013 34.02 -16.09 -0.63
N ASN A 1014 35.33 -15.79 -0.56
CA ASN A 1014 35.96 -14.76 -1.39
C ASN A 1014 36.29 -15.29 -2.79
N ARG A 1015 36.27 -14.40 -3.80
CA ARG A 1015 36.41 -14.76 -5.23
C ARG A 1015 37.74 -15.50 -5.50
N ALA A 1016 37.65 -16.80 -5.76
CA ALA A 1016 38.63 -17.57 -6.52
C ALA A 1016 37.90 -18.68 -7.29
N ASP A 1017 37.86 -18.54 -8.62
CA ASP A 1017 37.65 -19.61 -9.60
C ASP A 1017 36.36 -20.46 -9.53
N LEU A 1018 35.19 -19.82 -9.69
CA LEU A 1018 33.98 -20.55 -10.11
C LEU A 1018 33.77 -20.34 -11.61
N HIS A 1019 34.05 -21.39 -12.40
CA HIS A 1019 33.78 -21.43 -13.82
C HIS A 1019 32.27 -21.37 -14.08
N ASP A 1020 31.91 -20.57 -15.09
CA ASP A 1020 30.55 -20.49 -15.65
C ASP A 1020 30.11 -21.86 -16.20
N ASP A 1021 28.81 -22.11 -16.09
CA ASP A 1021 28.06 -23.33 -16.44
C ASP A 1021 28.20 -24.52 -15.48
N THR A 1022 27.20 -24.67 -14.59
CA THR A 1022 26.60 -25.98 -14.33
C THR A 1022 25.24 -25.88 -13.60
N THR A 1023 24.41 -26.88 -13.89
CA THR A 1023 23.03 -27.10 -13.45
C THR A 1023 22.97 -27.52 -11.97
N VAL A 1024 21.90 -28.17 -11.51
CA VAL A 1024 21.59 -28.54 -10.10
C VAL A 1024 22.75 -29.13 -9.27
N SER A 1025 23.82 -29.63 -9.89
CA SER A 1025 24.99 -30.32 -9.32
C SER A 1025 26.01 -29.47 -8.54
N ASP A 1026 26.01 -28.14 -8.63
CA ASP A 1026 27.22 -27.37 -8.22
C ASP A 1026 27.43 -27.16 -6.73
N LEU A 1027 26.39 -27.34 -5.93
CA LEU A 1027 26.48 -27.13 -4.48
C LEU A 1027 26.37 -28.43 -3.69
N GLU A 1028 25.79 -29.50 -4.23
CA GLU A 1028 25.67 -30.78 -3.50
C GLU A 1028 27.04 -31.40 -3.15
N ASP A 1029 28.05 -31.16 -3.99
CA ASP A 1029 29.45 -31.53 -3.77
C ASP A 1029 30.30 -30.38 -3.20
N PHE A 1030 29.67 -29.33 -2.64
CA PHE A 1030 30.38 -28.18 -2.07
C PHE A 1030 31.22 -28.58 -0.86
N ALA A 1031 32.49 -28.20 -0.88
CA ALA A 1031 33.40 -28.32 0.25
C ALA A 1031 34.05 -26.97 0.57
N TRP A 1032 34.28 -26.70 1.85
CA TRP A 1032 35.06 -25.53 2.23
C TRP A 1032 36.50 -25.66 1.72
N PRO A 1033 37.18 -24.54 1.40
CA PRO A 1033 38.58 -24.55 1.01
C PRO A 1033 39.43 -25.37 2.00
N GLY A 1034 40.18 -26.35 1.49
CA GLY A 1034 41.07 -27.19 2.30
C GLY A 1034 40.38 -28.19 3.23
N SER A 1035 39.08 -28.40 3.11
CA SER A 1035 38.31 -29.31 3.98
C SER A 1035 37.72 -30.48 3.19
N GLU A 1036 37.85 -31.71 3.69
CA GLU A 1036 37.26 -32.90 3.08
C GLU A 1036 35.80 -33.09 3.49
N HIS A 1037 35.06 -33.86 2.70
CA HIS A 1037 33.72 -34.30 3.07
C HIS A 1037 33.79 -35.34 4.19
N VAL A 1038 33.09 -35.09 5.28
CA VAL A 1038 32.96 -35.96 6.44
C VAL A 1038 31.51 -36.39 6.63
N GLN A 1039 31.30 -37.59 7.16
CA GLN A 1039 29.99 -38.05 7.61
C GLN A 1039 29.83 -37.74 9.09
N ILE A 1040 28.79 -36.98 9.42
CA ILE A 1040 28.47 -36.59 10.79
C ILE A 1040 27.04 -36.92 11.13
N ARG A 1041 26.80 -37.16 12.42
CA ARG A 1041 25.48 -37.37 13.01
C ARG A 1041 25.13 -36.19 13.89
N ILE A 1042 23.97 -35.57 13.68
CA ILE A 1042 23.43 -34.50 14.51
C ILE A 1042 22.27 -35.07 15.34
N VAL A 1043 22.34 -34.92 16.66
CA VAL A 1043 21.35 -35.48 17.63
C VAL A 1043 20.50 -34.42 18.30
#